data_AF-A0A6P6QPF2-F1
#
_entry.id   AF-A0A6P6QPF2-F1
#
_cell.length_a   1.000
_cell.length_b   1.000
_cell.length_c   1.000
_cell.angle_alpha   90.00
_cell.angle_beta   90.00
_cell.angle_gamma   90.00
#
_symmetry.space_group_name_H-M   'P 1'
#
loop_
_entity.id
_entity.type
_entity.pdbx_description
1 polymer ?
#
loop_
_entity_poly.entity_id
_entity_poly.type
_entity_poly.pdbx_seq_one_letter_code
_entity_poly.pdbx_strand_id
1 'polypeptide(L)'
;MGTTRGIVWGDIALLLLLLSEGSLGLYFPQRVYTESIYVGQLQGTPVLQVYSMRESPTERPYFTLCSHRDSYTSWFHMDEETGVLSVNKTLEWSDFSSIRSSSVRPVKDINLKVGVSSVPMQKAKCLLPTVEVKLMFINDTAPSCGQVELKTLCFPDKVPNPHITENRMPGALRQLRRFTHMSICPNYTITYAVEPVSPAPFAVDSSTSELVVTAPMDREESEVYHLDLVCMIRTEEKLEKFFSSLHVNIYDEDDNPPYMNGTDTVDIKIEFNRSEGTVYGTLFVYDRDTTPVYPTDLIQNKLVGTLMTNDSWIRNTTTIEHKFREEKAIFGNVRGTVHEYKLKLSQNLSVTEQRSLQLDYLVNDTTFPGPEGTVLLRFNVTILPVPIQFSNITYFFTVSLKATTYSQIGSVCVDNCLKFKGIDVTYQLEIADRNISADAQSCYRAVGLAQSPNEKTAVLYVNDTEVLRRPQCQKLQYVVIAEEQQNKFQAKTQLDVIFEDEADLMRLDEQRILPCAEKRERGECEASRGLGAPTGRCQWRQGRDKGISRKYSTCSPDLRTCPDAYCDAIESKNISICPQDCSSQPIIGGYERDLYGIKAGHGTCYCFSGKCFCEKDESEESTCEEMCKIIIATGVLLSFIVSIVLSSYFIHCYHKSTTKPPIASAEMTFRRPAQSYPISYNNVRRTSLDSMENQVAIETFKIPEDPKWEFPRKNLVLGKTLGEGEFGKVVKATAFRLKGKAGYTTVAVKMLKENASHSELRDLLSEFTLLKQVNHPHVIKMYGACSQDGPLYLIVEYAKYGSLRNFLRESRKVGPSYMGNDANRNSSYLENPDERALTMGDLISFAWQISRGMQYLAEMKLVHRDLAARNVLVAEGRKMKISDFGLSRDVYEEDSYVKRSKGRIPVKWMAIESLFDHIYTTQSDVWSFGVLLWEIVTLGGNPYPGIAPERLFNLLKTGYRMEKPENCTDEMYNLMLRCWKQESDKRPTFSDISKELEKMMVKSRDYLDLAASTPADALLYDDSLSEEDTPLVDCSNAPLPRTLPSTWIENKLYGRISHAFTRF
;
A
#
# COMPACT_ATOMS: atom_id res chain seq x y z
N MET A 1 13.58 -37.40 63.40
CA MET A 1 13.23 -37.71 62.00
C MET A 1 11.87 -38.38 62.04
N GLY A 2 10.77 -37.92 61.45
CA GLY A 2 10.36 -36.69 60.79
C GLY A 2 8.87 -36.91 60.50
N THR A 3 7.99 -36.02 60.95
CA THR A 3 6.55 -36.13 60.70
C THR A 3 6.12 -35.00 59.79
N THR A 4 5.93 -35.36 58.52
CA THR A 4 5.47 -34.51 57.42
C THR A 4 4.03 -34.06 57.67
N ARG A 5 3.83 -32.73 57.63
CA ARG A 5 2.53 -32.06 57.62
C ARG A 5 1.80 -32.37 56.30
N GLY A 6 0.67 -33.07 56.37
CA GLY A 6 -0.32 -33.09 55.29
C GLY A 6 -1.07 -31.75 55.27
N ILE A 7 -0.99 -31.04 54.16
CA ILE A 7 -1.82 -29.86 53.88
C ILE A 7 -3.15 -30.38 53.31
N VAL A 8 -4.25 -29.98 53.95
CA VAL A 8 -5.63 -30.38 53.67
C VAL A 8 -6.04 -29.89 52.28
N TRP A 9 -6.39 -30.82 51.39
CA TRP A 9 -6.88 -30.58 50.02
C TRP A 9 -8.27 -29.92 49.94
N GLY A 10 -8.95 -29.71 51.08
CA GLY A 10 -10.29 -29.10 51.14
C GLY A 10 -10.32 -27.61 50.76
N ASP A 11 -9.26 -26.85 51.04
CA ASP A 11 -9.24 -25.40 50.79
C ASP A 11 -8.96 -25.03 49.32
N ILE A 12 -8.43 -25.97 48.52
CA ILE A 12 -8.16 -25.76 47.08
C ILE A 12 -9.41 -26.08 46.24
N ALA A 13 -10.20 -27.07 46.66
CA ALA A 13 -11.47 -27.38 46.02
C ALA A 13 -12.51 -26.26 46.21
N LEU A 14 -12.53 -25.61 47.38
CA LEU A 14 -13.38 -24.43 47.61
C LEU A 14 -12.91 -23.22 46.78
N LEU A 15 -11.61 -23.09 46.52
CA LEU A 15 -11.03 -22.05 45.67
C LEU A 15 -11.32 -22.28 44.17
N LEU A 16 -11.40 -23.54 43.73
CA LEU A 16 -11.73 -23.93 42.35
C LEU A 16 -13.24 -23.89 42.08
N LEU A 17 -14.08 -24.22 43.07
CA LEU A 17 -15.54 -24.05 42.98
C LEU A 17 -15.96 -22.57 42.96
N LEU A 18 -15.17 -21.66 43.55
CA LEU A 18 -15.37 -20.22 43.43
C LEU A 18 -14.88 -19.62 42.10
N LEU A 19 -14.22 -20.40 41.25
CA LEU A 19 -13.71 -19.98 39.94
C LEU A 19 -14.52 -20.54 38.76
N SER A 20 -15.55 -21.37 39.01
CA SER A 20 -16.33 -22.04 37.96
C SER A 20 -17.82 -21.66 37.89
N GLU A 21 -18.26 -20.63 38.61
CA GLU A 21 -19.61 -20.06 38.48
C GLU A 21 -19.52 -18.53 38.45
N GLY A 22 -19.72 -17.92 37.27
CA GLY A 22 -20.02 -16.49 37.10
C GLY A 22 -18.89 -15.52 37.45
N SER A 23 -18.72 -14.49 36.61
CA SER A 23 -17.89 -13.33 36.91
C SER A 23 -18.18 -12.78 38.32
N LEU A 24 -17.12 -12.60 39.13
CA LEU A 24 -17.18 -11.80 40.36
C LEU A 24 -17.55 -10.35 39.97
N GLY A 25 -18.72 -9.90 40.39
CA GLY A 25 -19.48 -8.77 39.80
C GLY A 25 -18.97 -7.34 40.00
N LEU A 26 -17.67 -7.17 40.22
CA LEU A 26 -17.04 -5.85 40.34
C LEU A 26 -15.84 -5.76 39.40
N TYR A 27 -15.85 -4.76 38.52
CA TYR A 27 -14.72 -4.44 37.66
C TYR A 27 -14.31 -2.98 37.77
N PHE A 28 -13.06 -2.70 37.42
CA PHE A 28 -12.55 -1.33 37.37
C PHE A 28 -12.77 -0.75 35.97
N PRO A 29 -13.43 0.41 35.83
CA PRO A 29 -13.64 1.05 34.52
C PRO A 29 -12.34 1.61 33.91
N GLN A 30 -11.24 1.60 34.66
CA GLN A 30 -9.94 2.10 34.23
C GLN A 30 -8.85 1.12 34.65
N ARG A 31 -7.85 0.92 33.78
CA ARG A 31 -6.71 0.03 34.07
C ARG A 31 -5.60 0.70 34.88
N VAL A 32 -5.47 2.03 34.77
CA VAL A 32 -4.45 2.81 35.45
C VAL A 32 -5.03 4.15 35.90
N TYR A 33 -4.82 4.49 37.17
CA TYR A 33 -5.10 5.82 37.72
C TYR A 33 -3.79 6.58 37.89
N THR A 34 -3.76 7.86 37.51
CA THR A 34 -2.54 8.69 37.56
C THR A 34 -2.79 10.01 38.26
N GLU A 35 -1.90 10.40 39.17
CA GLU A 35 -1.95 11.72 39.81
C GLU A 35 -0.55 12.19 40.24
N SER A 36 -0.39 13.48 40.52
CA SER A 36 0.87 14.08 40.99
C SER A 36 0.80 14.43 42.46
N ILE A 37 1.88 14.15 43.20
CA ILE A 37 2.05 14.49 44.61
C ILE A 37 3.33 15.33 44.79
N TYR A 38 3.32 16.18 45.82
CA TYR A 38 4.36 17.18 46.06
C TYR A 38 4.96 17.03 47.45
N VAL A 39 6.19 17.51 47.64
CA VAL A 39 6.80 17.60 48.95
C VAL A 39 6.04 18.64 49.79
N GLY A 40 5.85 18.39 51.08
CA GLY A 40 5.12 19.26 52.00
C GLY A 40 3.60 19.05 52.04
N GLN A 41 3.06 18.08 51.30
CA GLN A 41 1.65 17.70 51.43
C GLN A 41 1.38 17.11 52.82
N LEU A 42 0.34 17.61 53.49
CA LEU A 42 -0.01 17.25 54.86
C LEU A 42 -0.72 15.90 54.94
N GLN A 43 -0.59 15.22 56.09
CA GLN A 43 -1.39 14.04 56.40
C GLN A 43 -2.90 14.33 56.31
N GLY A 44 -3.66 13.39 55.77
CA GLY A 44 -5.10 13.48 55.54
C GLY A 44 -5.48 14.10 54.19
N THR A 45 -4.52 14.61 53.41
CA THR A 45 -4.81 15.21 52.10
C THR A 45 -5.28 14.13 51.11
N PRO A 46 -6.47 14.27 50.48
CA PRO A 46 -6.93 13.35 49.45
C PRO A 46 -6.13 13.51 48.17
N VAL A 47 -5.81 12.39 47.51
CA VAL A 47 -4.99 12.33 46.30
C VAL A 47 -5.86 12.04 45.07
N LEU A 48 -6.60 10.93 45.08
CA LEU A 48 -7.51 10.53 44.01
C LEU A 48 -8.57 9.55 44.52
N GLN A 49 -9.57 9.25 43.70
CA GLN A 49 -10.61 8.25 43.98
C GLN A 49 -10.62 7.15 42.92
N VAL A 50 -10.68 5.90 43.37
CA VAL A 50 -10.81 4.72 42.51
C VAL A 50 -12.26 4.28 42.46
N TYR A 51 -12.76 3.96 41.26
CA TYR A 51 -14.13 3.51 41.04
C TYR A 51 -14.17 2.03 40.67
N SER A 52 -15.30 1.40 40.99
CA SER A 52 -15.66 0.07 40.51
C SER A 52 -17.13 0.07 40.09
N MET A 53 -17.39 -0.53 38.93
CA MET A 53 -18.73 -0.71 38.38
C MET A 53 -19.32 -2.02 38.92
N ARG A 54 -20.65 -2.02 39.10
CA ARG A 54 -21.40 -3.12 39.70
C ARG A 54 -22.10 -3.95 38.64
N GLU A 55 -22.22 -5.24 38.88
CA GLU A 55 -22.95 -6.17 38.04
C GLU A 55 -24.40 -6.33 38.56
N SER A 56 -24.59 -6.29 39.87
CA SER A 56 -25.89 -6.40 40.54
C SER A 56 -26.16 -5.25 41.52
N PRO A 57 -27.43 -4.83 41.73
CA PRO A 57 -27.78 -3.85 42.76
C PRO A 57 -27.47 -4.29 44.20
N THR A 58 -27.26 -5.60 44.43
CA THR A 58 -26.93 -6.14 45.76
C THR A 58 -25.45 -5.97 46.13
N GLU A 59 -24.60 -5.62 45.18
CA GLU A 59 -23.16 -5.53 45.38
C GLU A 59 -22.75 -4.15 45.89
N ARG A 60 -21.83 -4.13 46.86
CA ARG A 60 -21.20 -2.92 47.38
C ARG A 60 -19.68 -3.07 47.31
N PRO A 61 -18.96 -2.17 46.60
CA PRO A 61 -17.52 -2.27 46.48
C PRO A 61 -16.82 -1.85 47.78
N TYR A 62 -15.83 -2.64 48.19
CA TYR A 62 -14.88 -2.34 49.26
C TYR A 62 -13.46 -2.34 48.69
N PHE A 63 -12.72 -1.26 48.89
CA PHE A 63 -11.39 -1.04 48.31
C PHE A 63 -10.27 -1.35 49.31
N THR A 64 -9.14 -1.88 48.83
CA THR A 64 -7.99 -2.18 49.69
C THR A 64 -6.66 -1.99 48.96
N LEU A 65 -5.66 -1.42 49.64
CA LEU A 65 -4.28 -1.35 49.14
C LEU A 65 -3.56 -2.69 49.27
N CYS A 66 -3.03 -3.19 48.15
CA CYS A 66 -2.50 -4.55 48.02
C CYS A 66 -0.97 -4.65 48.17
N SER A 67 -0.25 -3.54 48.15
CA SER A 67 1.22 -3.56 48.14
C SER A 67 1.78 -3.37 49.56
N HIS A 68 2.54 -4.36 50.04
CA HIS A 68 3.27 -4.32 51.31
C HIS A 68 4.79 -4.44 51.16
N ARG A 69 5.29 -4.61 49.92
CA ARG A 69 6.72 -4.88 49.68
C ARG A 69 7.60 -3.63 49.76
N ASP A 70 7.03 -2.48 49.41
CA ASP A 70 7.75 -1.22 49.40
C ASP A 70 7.40 -0.36 50.61
N SER A 71 8.40 0.26 51.23
CA SER A 71 8.24 1.06 52.46
C SER A 71 7.31 2.26 52.29
N TYR A 72 7.22 2.81 51.07
CA TYR A 72 6.38 3.98 50.76
C TYR A 72 4.88 3.70 50.78
N THR A 73 4.46 2.44 50.79
CA THR A 73 3.03 2.06 50.85
C THR A 73 2.37 2.53 52.15
N SER A 74 3.14 2.56 53.24
CA SER A 74 2.71 3.08 54.55
C SER A 74 2.38 4.58 54.56
N TRP A 75 2.85 5.33 53.55
CA TRP A 75 2.59 6.76 53.42
C TRP A 75 1.18 7.07 52.90
N PHE A 76 0.42 6.06 52.49
CA PHE A 76 -0.90 6.23 51.92
C PHE A 76 -1.94 5.42 52.70
N HIS A 77 -3.17 5.95 52.71
CA HIS A 77 -4.34 5.32 53.30
C HIS A 77 -5.45 5.27 52.25
N MET A 78 -6.14 4.14 52.13
CA MET A 78 -7.29 3.97 51.25
C MET A 78 -8.54 3.85 52.10
N ASP A 79 -9.53 4.69 51.85
CA ASP A 79 -10.85 4.55 52.44
C ASP A 79 -11.59 3.37 51.80
N GLU A 80 -12.00 2.41 52.64
CA GLU A 80 -12.55 1.13 52.16
C GLU A 80 -13.91 1.30 51.47
N GLU A 81 -14.74 2.26 51.86
CA GLU A 81 -16.10 2.41 51.32
C GLU A 81 -16.17 3.35 50.11
N THR A 82 -15.38 4.42 50.12
CA THR A 82 -15.42 5.48 49.10
C THR A 82 -14.37 5.29 48.00
N GLY A 83 -13.32 4.51 48.26
CA GLY A 83 -12.20 4.33 47.33
C GLY A 83 -11.28 5.56 47.22
N VAL A 84 -11.36 6.49 48.18
CA VAL A 84 -10.49 7.68 48.22
C VAL A 84 -9.12 7.31 48.79
N LEU A 85 -8.08 7.56 48.00
CA LEU A 85 -6.68 7.45 48.40
C LEU A 85 -6.22 8.78 49.00
N SER A 86 -5.74 8.78 50.25
CA SER A 86 -5.21 9.95 50.95
C SER A 86 -3.78 9.72 51.45
N VAL A 87 -3.04 10.79 51.69
CA VAL A 87 -1.71 10.72 52.30
C VAL A 87 -1.84 10.48 53.81
N ASN A 88 -1.16 9.47 54.35
CA ASN A 88 -1.20 9.06 55.76
C ASN A 88 -0.03 9.63 56.60
N LYS A 89 0.86 10.42 55.99
CA LYS A 89 1.99 11.10 56.62
C LYS A 89 2.25 12.41 55.86
N THR A 90 2.86 13.41 56.49
CA THR A 90 3.40 14.57 55.77
C THR A 90 4.62 14.19 54.91
N LEU A 91 4.60 14.49 53.61
CA LEU A 91 5.68 14.13 52.69
C LEU A 91 6.88 15.08 52.82
N GLU A 92 8.07 14.54 53.03
CA GLU A 92 9.30 15.32 53.21
C GLU A 92 10.34 15.08 52.10
N TRP A 93 11.34 15.98 51.97
CA TRP A 93 12.47 15.80 51.05
C TRP A 93 13.30 14.54 51.34
N SER A 94 13.33 14.12 52.60
CA SER A 94 13.94 12.86 53.06
C SER A 94 13.23 11.64 52.45
N ASP A 95 11.89 11.67 52.38
CA ASP A 95 11.07 10.62 51.77
C ASP A 95 11.31 10.53 50.27
N PHE A 96 11.36 11.68 49.56
CA PHE A 96 11.73 11.71 48.14
C PHE A 96 13.09 11.06 47.91
N SER A 97 14.08 11.37 48.75
CA SER A 97 15.43 10.82 48.66
C SER A 97 15.48 9.30 48.92
N SER A 98 14.59 8.78 49.77
CA SER A 98 14.54 7.36 50.17
C SER A 98 14.10 6.42 49.03
N ILE A 99 13.35 6.91 48.05
CA ILE A 99 12.91 6.11 46.90
C ILE A 99 14.09 5.87 45.96
N ARG A 100 14.52 4.61 45.85
CA ARG A 100 15.59 4.20 44.92
C ARG A 100 15.06 4.22 43.48
N SER A 101 15.58 5.13 42.66
CA SER A 101 15.38 5.17 41.21
C SER A 101 16.74 5.21 40.52
N SER A 102 16.87 4.50 39.40
CA SER A 102 18.12 4.41 38.62
C SER A 102 18.50 5.71 37.90
N SER A 103 17.64 6.74 37.93
CA SER A 103 17.91 8.03 37.29
C SER A 103 17.73 9.20 38.26
N VAL A 104 18.63 10.19 38.19
CA VAL A 104 18.61 11.45 38.97
C VAL A 104 17.60 12.45 38.38
N ARG A 105 16.38 11.99 38.09
CA ARG A 105 15.30 12.87 37.58
C ARG A 105 14.61 13.57 38.74
N PRO A 106 14.10 14.81 38.54
CA PRO A 106 13.36 15.57 39.56
C PRO A 106 11.96 15.00 39.86
N VAL A 107 11.53 13.95 39.15
CA VAL A 107 10.25 13.26 39.34
C VAL A 107 10.51 11.76 39.49
N LYS A 108 9.86 11.15 40.49
CA LYS A 108 9.92 9.70 40.75
C LYS A 108 8.53 9.09 40.64
N ASP A 109 8.46 7.90 40.05
CA ASP A 109 7.21 7.13 39.91
C ASP A 109 7.00 6.25 41.15
N ILE A 110 5.82 6.35 41.76
CA ILE A 110 5.34 5.46 42.83
C ILE A 110 4.18 4.64 42.26
N ASN A 111 4.27 3.31 42.34
CA ASN A 111 3.22 2.43 41.84
C ASN A 111 2.55 1.70 43.01
N LEU A 112 1.26 1.92 43.18
CA LEU A 112 0.41 1.22 44.14
C LEU A 112 -0.54 0.27 43.40
N LYS A 113 -0.97 -0.78 44.08
CA LYS A 113 -2.03 -1.68 43.59
C LYS A 113 -3.23 -1.62 44.51
N VAL A 114 -4.41 -1.49 43.93
CA VAL A 114 -5.68 -1.46 44.66
C VAL A 114 -6.52 -2.64 44.21
N GLY A 115 -7.06 -3.38 45.17
CA GLY A 115 -8.06 -4.43 44.95
C GLY A 115 -9.45 -3.95 45.33
N VAL A 116 -10.48 -4.61 44.77
CA VAL A 116 -11.89 -4.39 45.11
C VAL A 116 -12.57 -5.72 45.40
N SER A 117 -13.50 -5.72 46.35
CA SER A 117 -14.27 -6.87 46.78
C SER A 117 -15.71 -6.46 47.13
N SER A 118 -16.67 -7.38 47.05
CA SER A 118 -18.05 -7.17 47.52
C SER A 118 -18.21 -7.32 49.04
N VAL A 119 -17.16 -7.78 49.72
CA VAL A 119 -17.09 -7.99 51.18
C VAL A 119 -15.82 -7.35 51.75
N PRO A 120 -15.85 -6.75 52.97
CA PRO A 120 -14.67 -6.18 53.61
C PRO A 120 -13.50 -7.18 53.71
N MET A 121 -12.32 -6.78 53.22
CA MET A 121 -11.17 -7.69 53.11
C MET A 121 -10.23 -7.61 54.31
N GLN A 122 -9.66 -8.76 54.72
CA GLN A 122 -8.48 -8.76 55.59
C GLN A 122 -7.22 -8.41 54.78
N LYS A 123 -6.39 -7.47 55.27
CA LYS A 123 -5.20 -6.85 54.64
C LYS A 123 -4.16 -7.80 53.99
N ALA A 124 -4.29 -9.12 54.11
CA ALA A 124 -3.27 -10.11 53.77
C ALA A 124 -3.47 -10.88 52.43
N LYS A 125 -4.55 -10.67 51.67
CA LYS A 125 -4.80 -11.43 50.42
C LYS A 125 -5.32 -10.53 49.29
N CYS A 126 -4.47 -10.19 48.31
CA CYS A 126 -4.92 -9.65 47.03
C CYS A 126 -4.81 -10.71 45.94
N LEU A 127 -5.83 -11.56 45.87
CA LEU A 127 -6.07 -12.55 44.80
C LEU A 127 -7.23 -12.12 43.87
N LEU A 128 -7.66 -10.87 43.96
CA LEU A 128 -8.83 -10.29 43.30
C LEU A 128 -8.43 -9.44 42.07
N PRO A 129 -9.38 -8.99 41.23
CA PRO A 129 -9.08 -7.95 40.24
C PRO A 129 -8.35 -6.79 40.94
N THR A 130 -7.25 -6.35 40.34
CA THR A 130 -6.45 -5.23 40.85
C THR A 130 -6.25 -4.18 39.76
N VAL A 131 -6.17 -2.93 40.19
CA VAL A 131 -5.86 -1.80 39.33
C VAL A 131 -4.56 -1.13 39.78
N GLU A 132 -3.81 -0.59 38.83
CA GLU A 132 -2.59 0.15 39.09
C GLU A 132 -2.88 1.62 39.36
N VAL A 133 -2.27 2.16 40.41
CA VAL A 133 -2.30 3.59 40.74
C VAL A 133 -0.87 4.11 40.67
N LYS A 134 -0.60 4.97 39.69
CA LYS A 134 0.72 5.55 39.43
C LYS A 134 0.77 7.01 39.88
N LEU A 135 1.55 7.29 40.91
CA LEU A 135 1.74 8.63 41.46
C LEU A 135 3.08 9.20 41.03
N MET A 136 3.09 10.41 40.47
CA MET A 136 4.30 11.15 40.14
C MET A 136 4.70 12.00 41.34
N PHE A 137 5.76 11.61 42.04
CA PHE A 137 6.29 12.36 43.17
C PHE A 137 7.28 13.40 42.65
N ILE A 138 6.93 14.68 42.79
CA ILE A 138 7.70 15.82 42.32
C ILE A 138 8.54 16.36 43.48
N ASN A 139 9.83 16.58 43.22
CA ASN A 139 10.78 17.12 44.19
C ASN A 139 10.63 18.65 44.34
N ASP A 140 9.43 19.11 44.63
CA ASP A 140 9.07 20.51 44.85
C ASP A 140 7.78 20.59 45.69
N THR A 141 7.49 21.75 46.25
CA THR A 141 6.23 22.05 46.92
C THR A 141 5.10 22.34 45.93
N ALA A 142 3.85 22.20 46.37
CA ALA A 142 2.70 22.52 45.52
C ALA A 142 2.77 23.99 45.05
N PRO A 143 2.54 24.28 43.75
CA PRO A 143 2.67 25.62 43.21
C PRO A 143 1.63 26.58 43.80
N SER A 144 1.97 27.87 43.86
CA SER A 144 1.02 28.91 44.30
C SER A 144 -0.05 29.18 43.24
N CYS A 145 -1.26 29.58 43.64
CA CYS A 145 -2.39 29.76 42.72
C CYS A 145 -2.08 30.64 41.49
N GLY A 146 -1.28 31.70 41.65
CA GLY A 146 -0.91 32.61 40.55
C GLY A 146 0.11 32.04 39.56
N GLN A 147 0.74 30.90 39.86
CA GLN A 147 1.71 30.22 39.00
C GLN A 147 1.10 29.01 38.27
N VAL A 148 -0.15 28.65 38.60
CA VAL A 148 -0.84 27.49 38.02
C VAL A 148 -1.68 27.95 36.83
N GLU A 149 -1.47 27.31 35.67
CA GLU A 149 -2.33 27.51 34.51
C GLU A 149 -3.73 26.97 34.82
N LEU A 150 -4.78 27.79 34.63
CA LEU A 150 -6.17 27.48 34.96
C LEU A 150 -6.65 26.13 34.39
N LYS A 151 -6.18 25.77 33.19
CA LYS A 151 -6.46 24.47 32.55
C LYS A 151 -6.01 23.27 33.38
N THR A 152 -4.87 23.37 34.05
CA THR A 152 -4.25 22.28 34.83
C THR A 152 -4.97 22.03 36.17
N LEU A 153 -5.75 23.00 36.66
CA LEU A 153 -6.66 22.80 37.79
C LEU A 153 -7.82 21.87 37.42
N CYS A 154 -8.27 21.89 36.17
CA CYS A 154 -9.41 21.10 35.69
C CYS A 154 -9.05 19.66 35.35
N PHE A 155 -8.08 19.46 34.45
CA PHE A 155 -7.77 18.15 33.87
C PHE A 155 -6.27 17.88 33.89
N PRO A 156 -5.84 16.62 34.06
CA PRO A 156 -4.44 16.24 33.91
C PRO A 156 -3.99 16.26 32.44
N ASP A 157 -2.69 16.38 32.18
CA ASP A 157 -2.12 16.44 30.81
C ASP A 157 -2.47 15.23 29.94
N LYS A 158 -2.67 14.06 30.56
CA LYS A 158 -3.12 12.84 29.90
C LYS A 158 -4.28 12.24 30.67
N VAL A 159 -5.40 12.12 29.98
CA VAL A 159 -6.62 11.51 30.50
C VAL A 159 -6.69 10.08 29.93
N PRO A 160 -6.57 9.02 30.75
CA PRO A 160 -6.76 7.66 30.25
C PRO A 160 -8.22 7.44 29.85
N ASN A 161 -8.42 6.71 28.76
CA ASN A 161 -9.75 6.33 28.27
C ASN A 161 -10.31 5.20 29.14
N PRO A 162 -11.50 5.37 29.75
CA PRO A 162 -12.16 4.31 30.47
C PRO A 162 -12.76 3.28 29.50
N HIS A 163 -13.12 2.13 30.07
CA HIS A 163 -13.88 1.09 29.40
C HIS A 163 -15.09 0.72 30.25
N ILE A 164 -16.15 0.32 29.57
CA ILE A 164 -17.39 -0.17 30.16
C ILE A 164 -17.70 -1.49 29.47
N THR A 165 -18.02 -2.52 30.25
CA THR A 165 -18.58 -3.75 29.69
C THR A 165 -20.06 -3.53 29.40
N GLU A 166 -20.53 -3.98 28.24
CA GLU A 166 -21.93 -3.82 27.84
C GLU A 166 -22.91 -4.58 28.72
N ASN A 167 -24.21 -4.28 28.56
CA ASN A 167 -25.31 -4.92 29.27
C ASN A 167 -25.20 -4.88 30.81
N ARG A 168 -24.32 -4.03 31.36
CA ARG A 168 -24.09 -3.85 32.81
C ARG A 168 -24.86 -2.66 33.39
N MET A 169 -25.00 -2.67 34.72
CA MET A 169 -25.71 -1.63 35.45
C MET A 169 -25.00 -0.26 35.36
N PRO A 170 -25.76 0.85 35.28
CA PRO A 170 -25.20 2.20 35.29
C PRO A 170 -24.51 2.53 36.62
N GLY A 171 -23.53 3.42 36.60
CA GLY A 171 -22.75 3.77 37.78
C GLY A 171 -21.75 4.90 37.56
N ALA A 172 -21.08 5.30 38.64
CA ALA A 172 -20.04 6.33 38.60
C ALA A 172 -18.77 5.78 37.91
N LEU A 173 -18.34 6.46 36.86
CA LEU A 173 -17.23 6.05 36.01
C LEU A 173 -15.90 6.64 36.48
N ARG A 174 -15.93 7.91 36.89
CA ARG A 174 -14.72 8.69 37.18
C ARG A 174 -15.00 9.98 37.95
N GLN A 175 -14.06 10.34 38.83
CA GLN A 175 -13.95 11.66 39.44
C GLN A 175 -13.30 12.66 38.48
N LEU A 176 -13.94 13.82 38.27
CA LEU A 176 -13.40 14.89 37.41
C LEU A 176 -12.58 15.92 38.18
N ARG A 177 -12.79 16.05 39.51
CA ARG A 177 -12.00 16.94 40.37
C ARG A 177 -10.59 16.36 40.63
N ARG A 178 -9.58 17.22 40.56
CA ARG A 178 -8.22 16.89 40.99
C ARG A 178 -8.03 17.23 42.47
N PHE A 179 -8.07 16.24 43.35
CA PHE A 179 -8.02 16.46 44.79
C PHE A 179 -6.75 17.17 45.25
N THR A 180 -5.60 16.86 44.65
CA THR A 180 -4.31 17.50 44.98
C THR A 180 -4.24 18.98 44.59
N HIS A 181 -5.12 19.46 43.73
CA HIS A 181 -5.16 20.85 43.26
C HIS A 181 -6.32 21.66 43.87
N MET A 182 -7.22 21.00 44.59
CA MET A 182 -8.43 21.62 45.16
C MET A 182 -8.11 22.71 46.19
N SER A 183 -7.01 22.55 46.93
CA SER A 183 -6.55 23.51 47.95
C SER A 183 -5.60 24.58 47.42
N ILE A 184 -5.16 24.50 46.16
CA ILE A 184 -4.20 25.47 45.58
C ILE A 184 -4.88 26.83 45.36
N CYS A 185 -6.10 26.83 44.82
CA CYS A 185 -6.89 28.03 44.51
C CYS A 185 -8.27 27.97 45.20
N PRO A 186 -8.36 28.15 46.52
CA PRO A 186 -9.60 27.95 47.27
C PRO A 186 -10.71 28.96 46.94
N ASN A 187 -10.36 30.10 46.35
CA ASN A 187 -11.31 31.16 46.00
C ASN A 187 -12.04 30.92 44.67
N TYR A 188 -11.64 29.91 43.89
CA TYR A 188 -12.26 29.59 42.60
C TYR A 188 -13.34 28.53 42.77
N THR A 189 -14.51 28.76 42.15
CA THR A 189 -15.56 27.74 42.08
C THR A 189 -15.43 26.96 40.77
N ILE A 190 -15.18 25.66 40.87
CA ILE A 190 -14.98 24.77 39.72
C ILE A 190 -16.18 23.84 39.59
N THR A 191 -16.80 23.81 38.42
CA THR A 191 -17.92 22.93 38.08
C THR A 191 -17.65 22.18 36.78
N TYR A 192 -18.25 21.00 36.62
CA TYR A 192 -18.04 20.15 35.45
C TYR A 192 -19.37 19.81 34.79
N ALA A 193 -19.34 19.64 33.47
CA ALA A 193 -20.47 19.19 32.67
C ALA A 193 -19.98 18.31 31.52
N VAL A 194 -20.88 17.53 30.94
CA VAL A 194 -20.68 16.85 29.65
C VAL A 194 -21.49 17.64 28.64
N GLU A 195 -20.86 18.12 27.57
CA GLU A 195 -21.57 18.75 26.46
C GLU A 195 -21.93 17.68 25.43
N PRO A 196 -23.23 17.43 25.18
CA PRO A 196 -23.64 16.34 24.30
C PRO A 196 -23.42 16.74 22.83
N VAL A 197 -22.50 16.07 22.16
CA VAL A 197 -22.37 16.10 20.68
C VAL A 197 -23.48 15.24 20.03
N SER A 198 -23.98 14.24 20.77
CA SER A 198 -25.10 13.35 20.44
C SER A 198 -25.80 12.92 21.75
N PRO A 199 -27.04 12.40 21.72
CA PRO A 199 -27.64 11.78 22.90
C PRO A 199 -26.76 10.61 23.34
N ALA A 200 -26.06 10.78 24.46
CA ALA A 200 -25.17 9.78 25.03
C ALA A 200 -25.57 9.54 26.50
N PRO A 201 -25.52 8.29 27.00
CA PRO A 201 -25.99 7.93 28.34
C PRO A 201 -24.99 8.31 29.45
N PHE A 202 -24.56 9.58 29.46
CA PHE A 202 -23.58 10.12 30.40
C PHE A 202 -24.07 11.44 30.98
N ALA A 203 -23.87 11.61 32.28
CA ALA A 203 -24.16 12.85 32.99
C ALA A 203 -23.05 13.17 34.00
N VAL A 204 -22.98 14.42 34.43
CA VAL A 204 -22.12 14.82 35.55
C VAL A 204 -22.99 15.12 36.75
N ASP A 205 -22.71 14.47 37.88
CA ASP A 205 -23.37 14.81 39.14
C ASP A 205 -22.85 16.16 39.63
N SER A 206 -23.74 17.14 39.77
CA SER A 206 -23.38 18.49 40.21
C SER A 206 -22.82 18.55 41.65
N SER A 207 -23.18 17.59 42.51
CA SER A 207 -22.79 17.58 43.92
C SER A 207 -21.39 16.99 44.12
N THR A 208 -21.12 15.84 43.50
CA THR A 208 -19.85 15.09 43.62
C THR A 208 -18.86 15.39 42.49
N SER A 209 -19.32 16.02 41.40
CA SER A 209 -18.54 16.24 40.16
C SER A 209 -18.03 14.94 39.53
N GLU A 210 -18.81 13.86 39.68
CA GLU A 210 -18.53 12.56 39.09
C GLU A 210 -19.15 12.45 37.71
N LEU A 211 -18.42 11.84 36.77
CA LEU A 211 -18.97 11.38 35.51
C LEU A 211 -19.68 10.06 35.74
N VAL A 212 -20.98 10.02 35.45
CA VAL A 212 -21.87 8.89 35.73
C VAL A 212 -22.51 8.39 34.44
N VAL A 213 -22.58 7.07 34.32
CA VAL A 213 -23.36 6.39 33.27
C VAL A 213 -24.82 6.39 33.70
N THR A 214 -25.74 6.80 32.82
CA THR A 214 -27.17 6.95 33.17
C THR A 214 -28.03 5.76 32.75
N ALA A 215 -27.57 4.96 31.79
CA ALA A 215 -28.30 3.80 31.27
C ALA A 215 -27.32 2.69 30.85
N PRO A 216 -27.75 1.41 30.85
CA PRO A 216 -26.98 0.32 30.26
C PRO A 216 -26.66 0.62 28.78
N MET A 217 -25.53 0.11 28.31
CA MET A 217 -25.05 0.29 26.94
C MET A 217 -24.86 -1.06 26.28
N ASP A 218 -25.03 -1.08 24.97
CA ASP A 218 -24.88 -2.23 24.07
C ASP A 218 -23.84 -1.86 23.01
N ARG A 219 -22.83 -2.72 22.81
CA ARG A 219 -21.71 -2.49 21.88
C ARG A 219 -22.15 -2.68 20.43
N GLU A 220 -23.11 -3.57 20.17
CA GLU A 220 -23.72 -3.82 18.86
C GLU A 220 -24.42 -2.57 18.32
N GLU A 221 -24.84 -1.67 19.21
CA GLU A 221 -25.33 -0.33 18.86
C GLU A 221 -24.19 0.68 18.66
N SER A 222 -23.24 0.73 19.60
CA SER A 222 -22.10 1.65 19.52
C SER A 222 -20.87 1.16 20.29
N GLU A 223 -19.78 0.91 19.56
CA GLU A 223 -18.51 0.46 20.14
C GLU A 223 -17.73 1.55 20.92
N VAL A 224 -17.97 2.84 20.60
CA VAL A 224 -17.22 3.97 21.17
C VAL A 224 -18.12 5.18 21.34
N TYR A 225 -18.10 5.77 22.53
CA TYR A 225 -18.73 7.06 22.81
C TYR A 225 -17.67 8.16 22.94
N HIS A 226 -17.84 9.22 22.15
CA HIS A 226 -17.03 10.43 22.23
C HIS A 226 -17.73 11.48 23.09
N LEU A 227 -17.10 11.89 24.19
CA LEU A 227 -17.62 12.85 25.13
C LEU A 227 -16.73 14.09 25.18
N ASP A 228 -17.33 15.27 25.16
CA ASP A 228 -16.63 16.53 25.44
C ASP A 228 -16.94 16.98 26.87
N LEU A 229 -15.94 16.86 27.74
CA LEU A 229 -16.02 17.30 29.12
C LEU A 229 -15.71 18.79 29.20
N VAL A 230 -16.58 19.53 29.88
CA VAL A 230 -16.42 20.97 30.11
C VAL A 230 -16.16 21.22 31.57
N CYS A 231 -15.02 21.83 31.88
CA CYS A 231 -14.73 22.39 33.19
C CYS A 231 -14.98 23.90 33.15
N MET A 232 -15.72 24.40 34.12
CA MET A 232 -16.11 25.80 34.26
C MET A 232 -15.52 26.35 35.55
N ILE A 233 -14.57 27.28 35.42
CA ILE A 233 -13.95 27.97 36.55
C ILE A 233 -14.55 29.36 36.64
N ARG A 234 -15.19 29.67 37.77
CA ARG A 234 -15.67 31.01 38.09
C ARG A 234 -14.65 31.72 38.96
N THR A 235 -14.05 32.79 38.41
CA THR A 235 -13.23 33.75 39.15
C THR A 235 -14.09 34.98 39.51
N GLU A 236 -13.52 35.94 40.24
CA GLU A 236 -14.22 37.18 40.62
C GLU A 236 -14.58 38.06 39.41
N GLU A 237 -13.85 37.94 38.30
CA GLU A 237 -13.98 38.83 37.13
C GLU A 237 -14.61 38.14 35.89
N LYS A 238 -14.51 36.80 35.77
CA LYS A 238 -14.89 36.07 34.55
C LYS A 238 -15.23 34.59 34.79
N LEU A 239 -16.08 34.03 33.94
CA LEU A 239 -16.29 32.57 33.82
C LEU A 239 -15.42 32.04 32.68
N GLU A 240 -14.50 31.12 32.98
CA GLU A 240 -13.66 30.46 31.97
C GLU A 240 -14.09 29.01 31.78
N LYS A 241 -14.09 28.55 30.52
CA LYS A 241 -14.46 27.19 30.14
C LYS A 241 -13.28 26.49 29.49
N PHE A 242 -12.99 25.27 29.96
CA PHE A 242 -11.95 24.40 29.42
C PHE A 242 -12.57 23.09 28.95
N PHE A 243 -12.18 22.65 27.76
CA PHE A 243 -12.70 21.43 27.13
C PHE A 243 -11.66 20.31 27.18
N SER A 244 -12.11 19.09 27.43
CA SER A 244 -11.30 17.86 27.33
C SER A 244 -12.13 16.75 26.70
N SER A 245 -11.63 16.17 25.62
CA SER A 245 -12.27 15.05 24.95
C SER A 245 -11.96 13.73 25.68
N LEU A 246 -12.99 12.92 25.90
CA LEU A 246 -12.89 11.60 26.54
C LEU A 246 -13.53 10.55 25.63
N HIS A 247 -12.82 9.46 25.38
CA HIS A 247 -13.35 8.34 24.60
C HIS A 247 -13.65 7.19 25.55
N VAL A 248 -14.88 6.71 25.54
CA VAL A 248 -15.32 5.56 26.35
C VAL A 248 -15.47 4.37 25.41
N ASN A 249 -14.68 3.33 25.63
CA ASN A 249 -14.76 2.09 24.84
C ASN A 249 -15.75 1.12 25.49
N ILE A 250 -16.60 0.51 24.69
CA ILE A 250 -17.50 -0.56 25.14
C ILE A 250 -16.83 -1.91 24.89
N TYR A 251 -16.79 -2.76 25.91
CA TYR A 251 -16.28 -4.13 25.83
C TYR A 251 -17.44 -5.08 25.60
N ASP A 252 -17.18 -5.98 24.67
CA ASP A 252 -18.04 -7.03 24.15
C ASP A 252 -18.20 -8.18 25.15
N GLU A 253 -19.41 -8.73 25.22
CA GLU A 253 -19.76 -10.01 25.80
C GLU A 253 -20.33 -10.92 24.71
N ASP A 254 -20.25 -12.24 24.90
CA ASP A 254 -20.76 -13.19 23.91
C ASP A 254 -22.29 -13.34 24.09
N ASP A 255 -23.04 -12.42 23.50
CA ASP A 255 -24.49 -12.34 23.61
C ASP A 255 -25.23 -12.49 22.27
N ASN A 256 -24.51 -12.70 21.15
CA ASN A 256 -25.10 -12.97 19.85
C ASN A 256 -24.72 -14.35 19.30
N PRO A 257 -25.70 -15.20 18.94
CA PRO A 257 -25.39 -16.48 18.33
C PRO A 257 -24.87 -16.32 16.88
N PRO A 258 -24.05 -17.27 16.39
CA PRO A 258 -23.63 -17.29 15.00
C PRO A 258 -24.82 -17.52 14.07
N TYR A 259 -24.81 -16.87 12.91
CA TYR A 259 -25.86 -16.97 11.90
C TYR A 259 -25.29 -17.07 10.47
N MET A 260 -26.12 -17.47 9.51
CA MET A 260 -25.77 -17.48 8.10
C MET A 260 -26.64 -16.53 7.29
N ASN A 261 -26.03 -15.86 6.33
CA ASN A 261 -26.74 -15.03 5.37
C ASN A 261 -26.80 -15.76 4.02
N GLY A 262 -27.98 -16.25 3.65
CA GLY A 262 -28.20 -17.01 2.42
C GLY A 262 -28.32 -18.51 2.65
N THR A 263 -27.62 -19.32 1.85
CA THR A 263 -27.73 -20.79 1.86
C THR A 263 -26.70 -21.45 2.76
N ASP A 264 -27.13 -22.49 3.47
CA ASP A 264 -26.31 -23.39 4.29
C ASP A 264 -25.51 -24.43 3.49
N THR A 265 -25.78 -24.49 2.17
CA THR A 265 -25.32 -25.57 1.30
C THR A 265 -24.47 -25.02 0.15
N VAL A 266 -23.40 -25.73 -0.20
CA VAL A 266 -22.59 -25.47 -1.40
C VAL A 266 -22.38 -26.74 -2.22
N ASP A 267 -22.57 -26.63 -3.54
CA ASP A 267 -22.33 -27.71 -4.49
C ASP A 267 -20.88 -27.68 -5.00
N ILE A 268 -20.22 -28.84 -4.90
CA ILE A 268 -18.81 -29.03 -5.26
C ILE A 268 -18.71 -30.13 -6.30
N LYS A 269 -18.01 -29.85 -7.40
CA LYS A 269 -17.70 -30.82 -8.44
C LYS A 269 -16.18 -31.06 -8.51
N ILE A 270 -15.75 -32.29 -8.27
CA ILE A 270 -14.36 -32.73 -8.37
C ILE A 270 -14.23 -33.65 -9.58
N GLU A 271 -13.47 -33.23 -10.58
CA GLU A 271 -13.31 -33.95 -11.84
C GLU A 271 -11.83 -34.08 -12.21
N PHE A 272 -11.21 -33.04 -12.79
CA PHE A 272 -9.82 -33.10 -13.28
C PHE A 272 -8.76 -32.66 -12.26
N ASN A 273 -9.14 -31.79 -11.32
CA ASN A 273 -8.24 -31.34 -10.27
C ASN A 273 -8.42 -32.21 -9.03
N ARG A 274 -7.49 -33.15 -8.84
CA ARG A 274 -7.58 -34.19 -7.81
C ARG A 274 -6.38 -34.16 -6.87
N SER A 275 -5.60 -33.07 -6.88
CA SER A 275 -4.40 -32.95 -6.08
C SER A 275 -4.69 -32.64 -4.61
N GLU A 276 -3.86 -33.18 -3.73
CA GLU A 276 -3.79 -32.85 -2.32
C GLU A 276 -3.66 -31.34 -2.12
N GLY A 277 -4.31 -30.84 -1.06
CA GLY A 277 -4.28 -29.45 -0.66
C GLY A 277 -5.22 -28.54 -1.45
N THR A 278 -5.91 -29.04 -2.46
CA THR A 278 -6.88 -28.27 -3.24
C THR A 278 -8.13 -27.96 -2.43
N VAL A 279 -8.64 -26.75 -2.60
CA VAL A 279 -9.74 -26.20 -1.82
C VAL A 279 -10.96 -25.99 -2.71
N TYR A 280 -12.13 -26.40 -2.21
CA TYR A 280 -13.41 -26.41 -2.90
C TYR A 280 -14.52 -25.88 -2.00
N GLY A 281 -15.47 -25.18 -2.62
CA GLY A 281 -16.61 -24.59 -1.92
C GLY A 281 -16.18 -23.55 -0.88
N THR A 282 -17.07 -22.63 -0.58
CA THR A 282 -16.84 -21.67 0.51
C THR A 282 -18.18 -21.33 1.11
N LEU A 283 -18.28 -21.52 2.42
CA LEU A 283 -19.43 -21.13 3.23
C LEU A 283 -18.99 -20.10 4.27
N PHE A 284 -19.90 -19.19 4.60
CA PHE A 284 -19.64 -18.11 5.54
C PHE A 284 -20.60 -18.19 6.72
N VAL A 285 -20.06 -18.06 7.92
CA VAL A 285 -20.81 -17.91 9.17
C VAL A 285 -20.48 -16.53 9.73
N TYR A 286 -21.50 -15.81 10.14
CA TYR A 286 -21.42 -14.46 10.68
C TYR A 286 -21.70 -14.51 12.17
N ASP A 287 -20.92 -13.78 12.93
CA ASP A 287 -21.08 -13.61 14.37
C ASP A 287 -21.00 -12.09 14.63
N ARG A 288 -21.98 -11.53 15.36
CA ARG A 288 -21.95 -10.08 15.66
C ARG A 288 -20.88 -9.76 16.69
N ASP A 289 -20.54 -10.74 17.51
CA ASP A 289 -19.54 -10.61 18.53
C ASP A 289 -18.15 -10.56 17.90
N THR A 290 -17.22 -9.99 18.66
CA THR A 290 -15.81 -9.93 18.31
C THR A 290 -15.11 -11.22 18.69
N THR A 291 -14.13 -11.62 17.88
CA THR A 291 -13.29 -12.80 18.16
C THR A 291 -11.87 -12.32 18.50
N PRO A 292 -11.44 -12.38 19.77
CA PRO A 292 -10.14 -11.86 20.17
C PRO A 292 -9.00 -12.68 19.55
N VAL A 293 -8.16 -12.04 18.73
CA VAL A 293 -6.97 -12.69 18.12
C VAL A 293 -5.89 -13.03 19.16
N TYR A 294 -5.98 -12.47 20.37
CA TYR A 294 -5.04 -12.72 21.45
C TYR A 294 -5.72 -12.57 22.83
N PRO A 295 -5.44 -13.46 23.80
CA PRO A 295 -4.59 -14.65 23.73
C PRO A 295 -5.16 -15.77 22.84
N THR A 296 -4.29 -16.55 22.20
CA THR A 296 -4.66 -17.57 21.18
C THR A 296 -5.57 -18.68 21.71
N ASP A 297 -5.52 -18.94 23.01
CA ASP A 297 -6.29 -20.01 23.66
C ASP A 297 -7.79 -19.70 23.69
N LEU A 298 -8.17 -18.41 23.62
CA LEU A 298 -9.57 -17.99 23.54
C LEU A 298 -10.18 -18.24 22.15
N ILE A 299 -9.37 -18.21 21.08
CA ILE A 299 -9.85 -18.45 19.71
C ILE A 299 -10.24 -19.91 19.51
N GLN A 300 -9.40 -20.83 20.00
CA GLN A 300 -9.59 -22.27 19.81
C GLN A 300 -10.89 -22.79 20.46
N ASN A 301 -11.39 -22.04 21.45
CA ASN A 301 -12.57 -22.39 22.23
C ASN A 301 -13.76 -21.45 21.97
N LYS A 302 -13.73 -20.62 20.92
CA LYS A 302 -14.90 -19.83 20.53
C LYS A 302 -15.81 -20.64 19.61
N LEU A 303 -15.42 -20.78 18.33
CA LEU A 303 -16.17 -21.57 17.34
C LEU A 303 -15.46 -22.88 17.00
N VAL A 304 -16.00 -23.98 17.53
CA VAL A 304 -15.49 -25.34 17.32
C VAL A 304 -16.31 -26.03 16.25
N GLY A 305 -15.64 -26.47 15.18
CA GLY A 305 -16.29 -27.18 14.08
C GLY A 305 -16.04 -28.69 14.09
N THR A 306 -17.10 -29.48 13.93
CA THR A 306 -17.08 -30.95 13.95
C THR A 306 -17.68 -31.52 12.67
N LEU A 307 -16.93 -32.39 11.99
CA LEU A 307 -17.42 -33.11 10.80
C LEU A 307 -18.28 -34.30 11.21
N MET A 308 -19.55 -34.29 10.83
CA MET A 308 -20.55 -35.28 11.22
C MET A 308 -20.52 -36.49 10.29
N THR A 309 -19.43 -37.27 10.33
CA THR A 309 -19.30 -38.49 9.52
C THR A 309 -18.52 -39.62 10.20
N ASN A 310 -18.99 -40.84 9.97
CA ASN A 310 -18.33 -42.07 10.36
C ASN A 310 -17.60 -42.76 9.19
N ASP A 311 -17.69 -42.20 7.98
CA ASP A 311 -16.99 -42.74 6.81
C ASP A 311 -15.48 -42.46 6.93
N SER A 312 -14.69 -43.54 7.05
CA SER A 312 -13.23 -43.45 7.14
C SER A 312 -12.60 -42.91 5.87
N TRP A 313 -13.22 -43.14 4.70
CA TRP A 313 -12.74 -42.58 3.43
C TRP A 313 -12.80 -41.06 3.50
N ILE A 314 -13.93 -40.48 3.90
CA ILE A 314 -14.15 -39.02 3.99
C ILE A 314 -13.15 -38.39 4.97
N ARG A 315 -12.95 -39.00 6.14
CA ARG A 315 -12.03 -38.50 7.17
C ARG A 315 -10.57 -38.49 6.70
N ASN A 316 -10.19 -39.45 5.86
CA ASN A 316 -8.83 -39.55 5.33
C ASN A 316 -8.63 -38.70 4.06
N THR A 317 -9.69 -38.43 3.29
CA THR A 317 -9.60 -37.70 2.01
C THR A 317 -9.92 -36.22 2.11
N THR A 318 -10.69 -35.81 3.12
CA THR A 318 -11.19 -34.43 3.23
C THR A 318 -10.94 -33.83 4.60
N THR A 319 -10.69 -32.52 4.60
CA THR A 319 -10.60 -31.69 5.80
C THR A 319 -11.35 -30.39 5.56
N ILE A 320 -11.80 -29.73 6.63
CA ILE A 320 -12.38 -28.39 6.54
C ILE A 320 -11.33 -27.38 7.00
N GLU A 321 -11.02 -26.43 6.13
CA GLU A 321 -10.18 -25.29 6.44
C GLU A 321 -11.05 -24.16 6.99
N HIS A 322 -10.71 -23.66 8.18
CA HIS A 322 -11.39 -22.56 8.86
C HIS A 322 -10.49 -21.32 8.92
N LYS A 323 -11.05 -20.17 8.56
CA LYS A 323 -10.42 -18.85 8.70
C LYS A 323 -11.47 -17.87 9.21
N PHE A 324 -11.03 -16.79 9.85
CA PHE A 324 -11.95 -15.72 10.26
C PHE A 324 -11.33 -14.34 10.00
N ARG A 325 -12.20 -13.33 9.89
CA ARG A 325 -11.83 -11.92 9.79
C ARG A 325 -12.88 -11.06 10.48
N GLU A 326 -12.48 -9.93 11.03
CA GLU A 326 -13.43 -8.91 11.51
C GLU A 326 -13.82 -7.96 10.36
N GLU A 327 -15.09 -7.60 10.31
CA GLU A 327 -15.64 -6.66 9.34
C GLU A 327 -16.50 -5.62 10.07
N LYS A 328 -16.54 -4.38 9.54
CA LYS A 328 -17.42 -3.30 10.06
C LYS A 328 -18.60 -2.97 9.16
N ALA A 329 -18.38 -3.04 7.85
CA ALA A 329 -19.33 -2.51 6.87
C ALA A 329 -20.67 -3.25 6.86
N ILE A 330 -20.66 -4.55 7.18
CA ILE A 330 -21.85 -5.40 7.16
C ILE A 330 -22.67 -5.32 8.46
N PHE A 331 -22.08 -4.85 9.56
CA PHE A 331 -22.71 -4.74 10.87
C PHE A 331 -22.95 -3.28 11.27
N GLY A 332 -23.36 -2.43 10.32
CA GLY A 332 -23.75 -1.05 10.64
C GLY A 332 -22.61 -0.16 11.17
N ASN A 333 -21.36 -0.40 10.73
CA ASN A 333 -20.14 0.30 11.17
C ASN A 333 -19.64 -0.10 12.58
N VAL A 334 -20.27 -1.10 13.20
CA VAL A 334 -19.78 -1.80 14.39
C VAL A 334 -18.98 -3.02 13.96
N ARG A 335 -17.98 -3.44 14.74
CA ARG A 335 -17.20 -4.65 14.42
C ARG A 335 -18.00 -5.90 14.73
N GLY A 336 -17.96 -6.86 13.82
CA GLY A 336 -18.36 -8.25 14.05
C GLY A 336 -17.46 -9.20 13.27
N THR A 337 -17.58 -10.50 13.54
CA THR A 337 -16.70 -11.53 12.99
C THR A 337 -17.35 -12.29 11.83
N VAL A 338 -16.56 -12.58 10.80
CA VAL A 338 -16.94 -13.42 9.66
C VAL A 338 -16.01 -14.62 9.59
N HIS A 339 -16.59 -15.81 9.74
CA HIS A 339 -15.91 -17.09 9.65
C HIS A 339 -16.13 -17.71 8.27
N GLU A 340 -15.07 -18.26 7.70
CA GLU A 340 -14.99 -18.80 6.35
C GLU A 340 -14.55 -20.26 6.43
N TYR A 341 -15.39 -21.16 5.89
CA TYR A 341 -15.18 -22.60 5.91
C TYR A 341 -15.09 -23.13 4.48
N LYS A 342 -14.04 -23.91 4.21
CA LYS A 342 -13.79 -24.49 2.88
C LYS A 342 -13.45 -25.96 2.95
N LEU A 343 -13.93 -26.75 2.00
CA LEU A 343 -13.55 -28.15 1.88
C LEU A 343 -12.16 -28.25 1.24
N LYS A 344 -11.27 -29.05 1.81
CA LYS A 344 -9.92 -29.27 1.31
C LYS A 344 -9.63 -30.76 1.14
N LEU A 345 -8.96 -31.11 0.05
CA LEU A 345 -8.48 -32.48 -0.16
C LEU A 345 -7.20 -32.74 0.65
N SER A 346 -7.17 -33.86 1.36
CA SER A 346 -6.03 -34.28 2.20
C SER A 346 -5.07 -35.24 1.49
N GLN A 347 -5.44 -35.77 0.33
CA GLN A 347 -4.60 -36.63 -0.50
C GLN A 347 -5.02 -36.58 -1.98
N ASN A 348 -4.16 -37.05 -2.88
CA ASN A 348 -4.49 -37.20 -4.30
C ASN A 348 -5.60 -38.26 -4.50
N LEU A 349 -6.63 -37.95 -5.28
CA LEU A 349 -7.74 -38.87 -5.55
C LEU A 349 -7.53 -39.69 -6.83
N SER A 350 -7.82 -41.00 -6.77
CA SER A 350 -7.74 -41.90 -7.93
C SER A 350 -8.76 -41.55 -9.01
N VAL A 351 -8.36 -41.66 -10.28
CA VAL A 351 -9.22 -41.37 -11.46
C VAL A 351 -10.47 -42.24 -11.56
N THR A 352 -10.52 -43.39 -10.88
CA THR A 352 -11.69 -44.30 -10.85
C THR A 352 -12.75 -43.90 -9.85
N GLU A 353 -12.44 -43.00 -8.91
CA GLU A 353 -13.37 -42.62 -7.86
C GLU A 353 -14.57 -41.89 -8.46
N GLN A 354 -15.75 -42.46 -8.21
CA GLN A 354 -17.05 -41.94 -8.58
C GLN A 354 -17.96 -41.97 -7.34
N ARG A 355 -18.24 -40.81 -6.76
CA ARG A 355 -19.06 -40.69 -5.54
C ARG A 355 -19.90 -39.43 -5.59
N SER A 356 -21.06 -39.47 -4.95
CA SER A 356 -21.87 -38.29 -4.67
C SER A 356 -22.23 -38.36 -3.19
N LEU A 357 -21.79 -37.38 -2.42
CA LEU A 357 -21.86 -37.40 -0.97
C LEU A 357 -22.22 -36.02 -0.44
N GLN A 358 -22.94 -36.00 0.69
CA GLN A 358 -23.28 -34.78 1.42
C GLN A 358 -22.48 -34.79 2.73
N LEU A 359 -21.70 -33.75 2.96
CA LEU A 359 -20.91 -33.57 4.18
C LEU A 359 -21.57 -32.53 5.07
N ASP A 360 -21.98 -32.96 6.25
CA ASP A 360 -22.52 -32.10 7.28
C ASP A 360 -21.40 -31.72 8.27
N TYR A 361 -21.21 -30.42 8.46
CA TYR A 361 -20.21 -29.86 9.36
C TYR A 361 -20.90 -28.94 10.37
N LEU A 362 -20.91 -29.36 11.63
CA LEU A 362 -21.54 -28.64 12.72
C LEU A 362 -20.54 -27.65 13.32
N VAL A 363 -20.89 -26.37 13.32
CA VAL A 363 -20.14 -25.32 14.01
C VAL A 363 -20.86 -24.98 15.30
N ASN A 364 -20.15 -25.00 16.41
CA ASN A 364 -20.68 -24.68 17.73
C ASN A 364 -19.90 -23.53 18.35
N ASP A 365 -20.62 -22.48 18.74
CA ASP A 365 -20.13 -21.43 19.62
C ASP A 365 -20.19 -21.94 21.06
N THR A 366 -19.03 -22.16 21.67
CA THR A 366 -18.94 -22.67 23.04
C THR A 366 -18.94 -21.58 24.10
N THR A 367 -18.83 -20.31 23.73
CA THR A 367 -18.85 -19.16 24.65
C THR A 367 -20.23 -18.51 24.75
N PHE A 368 -21.09 -18.71 23.75
CA PHE A 368 -22.49 -18.28 23.81
C PHE A 368 -23.30 -19.08 24.87
N PRO A 369 -23.97 -18.41 25.83
CA PRO A 369 -24.68 -19.09 26.93
C PRO A 369 -26.07 -19.62 26.55
N GLY A 370 -26.60 -19.26 25.37
CA GLY A 370 -27.95 -19.63 24.93
C GLY A 370 -28.02 -20.98 24.17
N PRO A 371 -29.25 -21.51 23.96
CA PRO A 371 -29.44 -22.80 23.29
C PRO A 371 -29.19 -22.78 21.77
N GLU A 372 -29.09 -21.60 21.16
CA GLU A 372 -28.97 -21.40 19.69
C GLU A 372 -27.53 -21.15 19.21
N GLY A 373 -26.51 -21.60 19.95
CA GLY A 373 -25.09 -21.40 19.61
C GLY A 373 -24.56 -22.24 18.45
N THR A 374 -25.39 -22.92 17.65
CA THR A 374 -24.91 -23.85 16.61
C THR A 374 -25.44 -23.53 15.21
N VAL A 375 -24.58 -23.72 14.21
CA VAL A 375 -24.95 -23.67 12.80
C VAL A 375 -24.47 -24.91 12.05
N LEU A 376 -25.29 -25.41 11.12
CA LEU A 376 -24.98 -26.59 10.31
C LEU A 376 -24.61 -26.17 8.88
N LEU A 377 -23.43 -26.57 8.42
CA LEU A 377 -22.94 -26.35 7.06
C LEU A 377 -23.04 -27.63 6.24
N ARG A 378 -23.46 -27.53 4.98
CA ARG A 378 -23.60 -28.68 4.07
C ARG A 378 -22.75 -28.53 2.81
N PHE A 379 -21.93 -29.53 2.51
CA PHE A 379 -21.16 -29.60 1.27
C PHE A 379 -21.63 -30.78 0.43
N ASN A 380 -22.26 -30.49 -0.71
CA ASN A 380 -22.69 -31.50 -1.67
C ASN A 380 -21.54 -31.79 -2.64
N VAL A 381 -20.80 -32.86 -2.42
CA VAL A 381 -19.61 -33.20 -3.19
C VAL A 381 -19.93 -34.26 -4.23
N THR A 382 -19.71 -33.93 -5.49
CA THR A 382 -19.82 -34.85 -6.62
C THR A 382 -18.44 -35.09 -7.22
N ILE A 383 -17.95 -36.32 -7.12
CA ILE A 383 -16.68 -36.79 -7.66
C ILE A 383 -16.96 -37.61 -8.91
N LEU A 384 -16.47 -37.16 -10.06
CA LEU A 384 -16.69 -37.82 -11.36
C LEU A 384 -15.44 -38.54 -11.85
N PRO A 385 -15.53 -39.79 -12.33
CA PRO A 385 -14.38 -40.53 -12.81
C PRO A 385 -13.80 -39.86 -14.07
N VAL A 386 -12.50 -40.01 -14.28
CA VAL A 386 -11.79 -39.42 -15.42
C VAL A 386 -11.37 -40.54 -16.38
N PRO A 387 -11.92 -40.60 -17.61
CA PRO A 387 -11.50 -41.60 -18.59
C PRO A 387 -10.12 -41.26 -19.15
N ILE A 388 -9.19 -42.21 -19.12
CA ILE A 388 -7.88 -42.11 -19.77
C ILE A 388 -8.03 -42.72 -21.17
N GLN A 389 -8.25 -41.88 -22.17
CA GLN A 389 -8.46 -42.30 -23.57
C GLN A 389 -7.97 -41.24 -24.56
N PHE A 390 -7.85 -41.64 -25.82
CA PHE A 390 -7.57 -40.75 -26.94
C PHE A 390 -8.83 -40.56 -27.79
N SER A 391 -9.21 -39.33 -28.09
CA SER A 391 -10.28 -39.03 -29.05
C SER A 391 -9.90 -39.34 -30.51
N ASN A 392 -8.62 -39.18 -30.86
CA ASN A 392 -8.11 -39.46 -32.21
C ASN A 392 -7.68 -40.94 -32.34
N ILE A 393 -8.21 -41.61 -33.38
CA ILE A 393 -7.88 -43.01 -33.70
C ILE A 393 -6.43 -43.14 -34.21
N THR A 394 -5.98 -42.15 -34.98
CA THR A 394 -4.63 -42.10 -35.57
C THR A 394 -4.11 -40.66 -35.58
N TYR A 395 -2.90 -40.46 -35.09
CA TYR A 395 -2.15 -39.21 -35.22
C TYR A 395 -1.26 -39.26 -36.47
N PHE A 396 -1.27 -38.18 -37.26
CA PHE A 396 -0.47 -38.06 -38.47
C PHE A 396 0.45 -36.86 -38.35
N PHE A 397 1.76 -37.09 -38.53
CA PHE A 397 2.75 -36.02 -38.59
C PHE A 397 3.63 -36.15 -39.83
N THR A 398 3.91 -35.02 -40.44
CA THR A 398 4.84 -34.90 -41.58
C THR A 398 6.13 -34.27 -41.13
N VAL A 399 7.27 -34.82 -41.53
CA VAL A 399 8.61 -34.36 -41.13
C VAL A 399 9.47 -34.16 -42.38
N SER A 400 10.15 -33.02 -42.46
CA SER A 400 11.09 -32.74 -43.56
C SER A 400 12.29 -33.67 -43.51
N LEU A 401 12.75 -34.16 -44.68
CA LEU A 401 13.99 -34.94 -44.79
C LEU A 401 15.24 -34.13 -44.39
N LYS A 402 15.13 -32.81 -44.30
CA LYS A 402 16.22 -31.89 -43.91
C LYS A 402 16.34 -31.72 -42.39
N ALA A 403 15.33 -32.13 -41.62
CA ALA A 403 15.29 -32.03 -40.17
C ALA A 403 16.55 -32.62 -39.52
N THR A 404 16.95 -32.06 -38.39
CA THR A 404 18.12 -32.51 -37.63
C THR A 404 17.73 -33.16 -36.30
N THR A 405 18.67 -33.87 -35.70
CA THR A 405 18.50 -34.51 -34.39
C THR A 405 17.99 -33.51 -33.34
N TYR A 406 17.06 -33.97 -32.50
CA TYR A 406 16.27 -33.22 -31.51
C TYR A 406 15.21 -32.26 -32.05
N SER A 407 14.98 -32.20 -33.36
CA SER A 407 13.85 -31.43 -33.90
C SER A 407 12.53 -31.95 -33.35
N GLN A 408 11.68 -31.07 -32.82
CA GLN A 408 10.32 -31.41 -32.44
C GLN A 408 9.45 -31.67 -33.68
N ILE A 409 8.61 -32.70 -33.60
CA ILE A 409 7.69 -33.12 -34.66
C ILE A 409 6.26 -32.68 -34.31
N GLY A 410 5.84 -33.01 -33.09
CA GLY A 410 4.51 -32.71 -32.58
C GLY A 410 4.28 -33.35 -31.21
N SER A 411 3.18 -32.98 -30.56
CA SER A 411 2.82 -33.49 -29.23
C SER A 411 1.60 -34.41 -29.29
N VAL A 412 1.59 -35.42 -28.44
CA VAL A 412 0.46 -36.32 -28.21
C VAL A 412 0.02 -36.23 -26.76
N CYS A 413 -1.30 -36.23 -26.52
CA CYS A 413 -1.82 -36.32 -25.17
C CYS A 413 -3.20 -37.00 -25.13
N VAL A 414 -3.56 -37.55 -23.97
CA VAL A 414 -4.90 -38.08 -23.69
C VAL A 414 -5.91 -36.94 -23.52
N ASP A 415 -7.19 -37.24 -23.66
CA ASP A 415 -8.24 -36.23 -23.61
C ASP A 415 -8.21 -35.43 -22.29
N ASN A 416 -8.29 -34.10 -22.39
CA ASN A 416 -8.20 -33.17 -21.26
C ASN A 416 -6.89 -33.20 -20.45
N CYS A 417 -5.78 -33.72 -21.01
CA CYS A 417 -4.46 -33.78 -20.37
C CYS A 417 -4.04 -32.47 -19.65
N LEU A 418 -4.28 -31.31 -20.27
CA LEU A 418 -3.93 -29.98 -19.72
C LEU A 418 -4.72 -29.57 -18.47
N LYS A 419 -5.86 -30.22 -18.19
CA LYS A 419 -6.69 -29.95 -17.00
C LYS A 419 -6.30 -30.82 -15.81
N PHE A 420 -5.47 -31.85 -16.03
CA PHE A 420 -5.12 -32.82 -14.99
C PHE A 420 -4.22 -32.19 -13.92
N LYS A 421 -4.63 -32.32 -12.67
CA LYS A 421 -3.81 -31.97 -11.50
C LYS A 421 -3.91 -33.08 -10.48
N GLY A 422 -2.77 -33.59 -10.02
CA GLY A 422 -2.71 -34.79 -9.16
C GLY A 422 -2.96 -36.10 -9.90
N ILE A 423 -2.90 -36.10 -11.25
CA ILE A 423 -2.98 -37.30 -12.10
C ILE A 423 -1.69 -37.34 -12.93
N ASP A 424 -0.98 -38.47 -12.88
CA ASP A 424 0.28 -38.66 -13.59
C ASP A 424 0.10 -39.69 -14.72
N VAL A 425 0.40 -39.26 -15.95
CA VAL A 425 0.29 -40.08 -17.15
C VAL A 425 1.66 -40.12 -17.84
N THR A 426 2.13 -41.32 -18.14
CA THR A 426 3.38 -41.55 -18.87
C THR A 426 3.09 -42.08 -20.27
N TYR A 427 3.94 -41.75 -21.23
CA TYR A 427 3.77 -42.18 -22.62
C TYR A 427 4.94 -43.02 -23.11
N GLN A 428 4.64 -44.05 -23.88
CA GLN A 428 5.61 -44.96 -24.50
C GLN A 428 5.35 -45.09 -25.99
N LEU A 429 6.39 -45.37 -26.76
CA LEU A 429 6.34 -45.51 -28.20
C LEU A 429 6.75 -46.95 -28.58
N GLU A 430 5.84 -47.71 -29.18
CA GLU A 430 6.07 -49.07 -29.67
C GLU A 430 5.98 -49.15 -31.19
N ILE A 431 6.63 -50.16 -31.78
CA ILE A 431 6.55 -50.47 -33.21
C ILE A 431 5.29 -51.30 -33.48
N ALA A 432 4.49 -50.92 -34.49
CA ALA A 432 3.25 -51.62 -34.82
C ALA A 432 3.48 -53.05 -35.32
N ASP A 433 4.46 -53.26 -36.20
CA ASP A 433 4.80 -54.54 -36.80
C ASP A 433 6.08 -55.14 -36.20
N ARG A 434 5.97 -56.32 -35.56
CA ARG A 434 7.12 -56.99 -34.91
C ARG A 434 7.87 -57.96 -35.84
N ASN A 435 7.34 -58.23 -37.04
CA ASN A 435 7.88 -59.18 -38.02
C ASN A 435 8.52 -58.46 -39.22
N ILE A 436 9.57 -57.68 -38.98
CA ILE A 436 10.23 -56.84 -40.00
C ILE A 436 11.69 -57.29 -40.15
N SER A 437 12.27 -57.15 -41.35
CA SER A 437 13.71 -57.38 -41.57
C SER A 437 14.57 -56.43 -40.70
N ALA A 438 15.78 -56.86 -40.34
CA ALA A 438 16.68 -56.04 -39.51
C ALA A 438 16.96 -54.65 -40.13
N ASP A 439 17.01 -54.56 -41.47
CA ASP A 439 17.22 -53.31 -42.19
C ASP A 439 16.03 -52.35 -42.08
N ALA A 440 14.79 -52.84 -42.15
CA ALA A 440 13.60 -52.01 -41.96
C ALA A 440 13.32 -51.75 -40.47
N GLN A 441 13.72 -52.64 -39.56
CA GLN A 441 13.71 -52.37 -38.11
C GLN A 441 14.65 -51.22 -37.74
N SER A 442 15.77 -51.05 -38.47
CA SER A 442 16.69 -49.92 -38.25
C SER A 442 16.03 -48.56 -38.52
N CYS A 443 14.95 -48.50 -39.32
CA CYS A 443 14.22 -47.27 -39.62
C CYS A 443 13.55 -46.65 -38.38
N TYR A 444 13.14 -47.47 -37.41
CA TYR A 444 12.38 -47.00 -36.25
C TYR A 444 13.23 -46.23 -35.22
N ARG A 445 14.55 -46.17 -35.41
CA ARG A 445 15.46 -45.31 -34.61
C ARG A 445 15.33 -43.83 -34.94
N ALA A 446 14.67 -43.49 -36.05
CA ALA A 446 14.51 -42.12 -36.53
C ALA A 446 13.71 -41.21 -35.58
N VAL A 447 12.72 -41.74 -34.85
CA VAL A 447 11.82 -40.97 -33.99
C VAL A 447 11.97 -41.39 -32.54
N GLY A 448 12.06 -40.41 -31.64
CA GLY A 448 12.05 -40.59 -30.19
C GLY A 448 10.85 -39.89 -29.54
N LEU A 449 10.62 -40.20 -28.27
CA LEU A 449 9.55 -39.62 -27.45
C LEU A 449 10.14 -39.06 -26.15
N ALA A 450 9.75 -37.84 -25.80
CA ALA A 450 10.03 -37.23 -24.50
C ALA A 450 8.72 -36.90 -23.79
N GLN A 451 8.69 -37.01 -22.46
CA GLN A 451 7.50 -36.73 -21.67
C GLN A 451 7.66 -35.37 -20.99
N SER A 452 6.62 -34.54 -21.06
CA SER A 452 6.53 -33.26 -20.34
C SER A 452 5.71 -33.45 -19.06
N PRO A 453 6.34 -33.52 -17.87
CA PRO A 453 5.61 -33.79 -16.63
C PRO A 453 4.65 -32.66 -16.22
N ASN A 454 4.94 -31.43 -16.66
CA ASN A 454 4.14 -30.25 -16.33
C ASN A 454 2.85 -30.18 -17.14
N GLU A 455 2.94 -30.47 -18.45
CA GLU A 455 1.78 -30.43 -19.35
C GLU A 455 1.05 -31.77 -19.46
N LYS A 456 1.63 -32.85 -18.89
CA LYS A 456 1.13 -34.23 -19.00
C LYS A 456 0.99 -34.68 -20.46
N THR A 457 1.82 -34.13 -21.33
CA THR A 457 1.90 -34.38 -22.77
C THR A 457 3.18 -35.16 -23.09
N ALA A 458 3.24 -35.77 -24.27
CA ALA A 458 4.48 -36.32 -24.82
C ALA A 458 4.82 -35.66 -26.14
N VAL A 459 6.09 -35.26 -26.28
CA VAL A 459 6.62 -34.58 -27.46
C VAL A 459 7.45 -35.58 -28.27
N LEU A 460 7.12 -35.71 -29.55
CA LEU A 460 7.85 -36.51 -30.51
C LEU A 460 9.00 -35.70 -31.10
N TYR A 461 10.16 -36.31 -31.27
CA TYR A 461 11.33 -35.64 -31.82
C TYR A 461 12.16 -36.55 -32.75
N VAL A 462 12.94 -35.95 -33.64
CA VAL A 462 13.87 -36.66 -34.51
C VAL A 462 15.08 -37.12 -33.71
N ASN A 463 15.33 -38.43 -33.66
CA ASN A 463 16.43 -39.00 -32.88
C ASN A 463 17.66 -39.36 -33.75
N ASP A 464 17.45 -39.81 -35.00
CA ASP A 464 18.53 -40.17 -35.92
C ASP A 464 18.28 -39.63 -37.33
N THR A 465 19.13 -38.69 -37.77
CA THR A 465 18.99 -37.99 -39.05
C THR A 465 19.52 -38.81 -40.24
N GLU A 466 20.41 -39.78 -40.02
CA GLU A 466 20.95 -40.62 -41.11
C GLU A 466 19.91 -41.61 -41.60
N VAL A 467 19.08 -42.09 -40.69
CA VAL A 467 17.98 -43.02 -40.97
C VAL A 467 16.89 -42.36 -41.81
N LEU A 468 16.60 -41.07 -41.59
CA LEU A 468 15.62 -40.31 -42.36
C LEU A 468 15.90 -40.29 -43.87
N ARG A 469 17.17 -40.33 -44.26
CA ARG A 469 17.60 -40.22 -45.66
C ARG A 469 17.46 -41.51 -46.45
N ARG A 470 17.16 -42.63 -45.77
CA ARG A 470 17.06 -43.94 -46.42
C ARG A 470 15.70 -44.03 -47.12
N PRO A 471 15.66 -44.38 -48.42
CA PRO A 471 14.39 -44.47 -49.16
C PRO A 471 13.45 -45.54 -48.58
N GLN A 472 13.97 -46.58 -47.93
CA GLN A 472 13.15 -47.59 -47.24
C GLN A 472 12.47 -47.08 -45.95
N CYS A 473 12.79 -45.88 -45.47
CA CYS A 473 12.30 -45.36 -44.19
C CYS A 473 11.29 -44.19 -44.34
N GLN A 474 10.70 -43.99 -45.53
CA GLN A 474 9.82 -42.84 -45.83
C GLN A 474 8.52 -42.75 -45.02
N LYS A 475 7.99 -43.89 -44.56
CA LYS A 475 6.79 -43.94 -43.71
C LYS A 475 7.02 -44.88 -42.55
N LEU A 476 6.79 -44.40 -41.33
CA LEU A 476 6.90 -45.19 -40.10
C LEU A 476 5.58 -45.18 -39.35
N GLN A 477 5.21 -46.36 -38.84
CA GLN A 477 3.99 -46.58 -38.08
C GLN A 477 4.30 -47.06 -36.68
N TYR A 478 3.84 -46.30 -35.69
CA TYR A 478 4.04 -46.56 -34.29
C TYR A 478 2.70 -46.72 -33.57
N VAL A 479 2.76 -47.31 -32.38
CA VAL A 479 1.66 -47.31 -31.42
C VAL A 479 2.10 -46.51 -30.20
N VAL A 480 1.37 -45.43 -29.89
CA VAL A 480 1.59 -44.65 -28.68
C VAL A 480 0.75 -45.26 -27.57
N ILE A 481 1.38 -45.53 -26.43
CA ILE A 481 0.73 -46.07 -25.24
C ILE A 481 0.79 -45.02 -24.13
N ALA A 482 -0.36 -44.53 -23.67
CA ALA A 482 -0.47 -43.71 -22.47
C ALA A 482 -0.82 -44.61 -21.28
N GLU A 483 -0.07 -44.52 -20.19
CA GLU A 483 -0.29 -45.27 -18.95
C GLU A 483 -0.44 -44.31 -17.76
N GLU A 484 -1.59 -44.42 -17.07
CA GLU A 484 -1.84 -43.73 -15.81
C GLU A 484 -1.13 -44.45 -14.65
N GLN A 485 -0.38 -43.70 -13.83
CA GLN A 485 0.60 -44.30 -12.92
C GLN A 485 0.02 -45.01 -11.71
N GLN A 486 -1.13 -44.57 -11.17
CA GLN A 486 -1.71 -45.10 -9.93
C GLN A 486 -2.46 -46.42 -10.16
N ASN A 487 -3.31 -46.49 -11.18
CA ASN A 487 -4.17 -47.64 -11.47
C ASN A 487 -3.68 -48.46 -12.68
N LYS A 488 -2.64 -48.00 -13.38
CA LYS A 488 -2.05 -48.66 -14.55
C LYS A 488 -3.01 -48.81 -15.72
N PHE A 489 -3.98 -47.89 -15.87
CA PHE A 489 -4.83 -47.87 -17.05
C PHE A 489 -4.03 -47.44 -18.27
N GLN A 490 -4.22 -48.20 -19.36
CA GLN A 490 -3.55 -47.94 -20.62
C GLN A 490 -4.55 -47.55 -21.71
N ALA A 491 -4.21 -46.50 -22.45
CA ALA A 491 -4.84 -46.15 -23.71
C ALA A 491 -3.82 -46.25 -24.84
N LYS A 492 -4.27 -46.68 -26.02
CA LYS A 492 -3.39 -46.83 -27.19
C LYS A 492 -3.99 -46.12 -28.40
N THR A 493 -3.14 -45.53 -29.23
CA THR A 493 -3.52 -44.89 -30.49
C THR A 493 -2.43 -45.11 -31.53
N GLN A 494 -2.80 -45.09 -32.81
CA GLN A 494 -1.86 -45.25 -33.91
C GLN A 494 -1.17 -43.91 -34.21
N LEU A 495 0.09 -43.96 -34.64
CA LEU A 495 0.90 -42.80 -34.99
C LEU A 495 1.63 -43.07 -36.31
N ASP A 496 1.27 -42.31 -37.34
CA ASP A 496 1.90 -42.34 -38.65
C ASP A 496 2.83 -41.13 -38.80
N VAL A 497 4.11 -41.38 -39.04
CA VAL A 497 5.12 -40.35 -39.34
C VAL A 497 5.57 -40.52 -40.79
N ILE A 498 5.38 -39.47 -41.59
CA ILE A 498 5.69 -39.45 -43.02
C ILE A 498 6.83 -38.47 -43.27
N PHE A 499 7.87 -38.90 -44.00
CA PHE A 499 9.00 -38.05 -44.35
C PHE A 499 8.89 -37.59 -45.80
N GLU A 500 8.80 -36.28 -46.02
CA GLU A 500 8.55 -35.66 -47.34
C GLU A 500 9.60 -34.60 -47.66
N ASP A 501 10.16 -34.62 -48.89
CA ASP A 501 10.86 -33.51 -49.60
C ASP A 501 11.53 -34.04 -50.89
N GLU A 502 11.69 -33.19 -51.92
CA GLU A 502 12.56 -33.46 -53.07
C GLU A 502 14.04 -33.34 -52.66
N ALA A 503 14.76 -34.45 -52.68
CA ALA A 503 16.16 -34.49 -52.29
C ALA A 503 17.04 -33.82 -53.36
N ASP A 504 17.45 -32.56 -53.15
CA ASP A 504 18.65 -32.01 -53.76
C ASP A 504 19.86 -32.76 -53.16
N LEU A 505 20.18 -33.91 -53.75
CA LEU A 505 21.19 -34.88 -53.35
C LEU A 505 22.64 -34.38 -53.50
N MET A 506 22.88 -33.09 -53.71
CA MET A 506 24.23 -32.57 -53.94
C MET A 506 24.70 -31.66 -52.80
N ARG A 507 25.62 -32.21 -51.99
CA ARG A 507 26.54 -31.54 -51.03
C ARG A 507 26.03 -31.25 -49.61
N LEU A 508 25.55 -32.26 -48.89
CA LEU A 508 25.35 -32.17 -47.43
C LEU A 508 26.41 -32.91 -46.59
N ASP A 509 27.48 -33.40 -47.22
CA ASP A 509 28.30 -34.49 -46.67
C ASP A 509 29.54 -34.08 -45.84
N GLU A 510 29.76 -32.80 -45.54
CA GLU A 510 30.93 -32.38 -44.73
C GLU A 510 30.64 -31.30 -43.66
N GLN A 511 29.41 -30.79 -43.57
CA GLN A 511 29.09 -29.75 -42.58
C GLN A 511 28.63 -30.37 -41.25
N ARG A 512 29.51 -30.26 -40.24
CA ARG A 512 29.24 -30.62 -38.84
C ARG A 512 27.98 -29.89 -38.34
N ILE A 513 27.03 -30.63 -37.76
CA ILE A 513 25.85 -30.05 -37.10
C ILE A 513 26.34 -29.28 -35.87
N LEU A 514 26.06 -27.99 -35.81
CA LEU A 514 26.48 -27.09 -34.73
C LEU A 514 25.25 -26.50 -34.00
N PRO A 515 25.41 -26.02 -32.76
CA PRO A 515 24.35 -25.32 -32.05
C PRO A 515 23.99 -24.01 -32.74
N CYS A 516 22.69 -23.70 -32.86
CA CYS A 516 22.24 -22.43 -33.46
C CYS A 516 22.66 -21.22 -32.62
N ALA A 517 22.58 -21.35 -31.30
CA ALA A 517 22.82 -20.28 -30.35
C ALA A 517 24.23 -19.67 -30.39
N GLU A 518 25.19 -20.34 -31.04
CA GLU A 518 26.56 -19.84 -31.22
C GLU A 518 26.65 -18.73 -32.28
N LYS A 519 25.66 -18.62 -33.17
CA LYS A 519 25.68 -17.66 -34.28
C LYS A 519 25.17 -16.30 -33.84
N ARG A 520 26.00 -15.29 -34.09
CA ARG A 520 25.74 -13.89 -33.71
C ARG A 520 25.10 -13.08 -34.83
N GLU A 521 25.38 -13.42 -36.08
CA GLU A 521 24.87 -12.66 -37.23
C GLU A 521 23.76 -13.41 -37.96
N ARG A 522 22.79 -12.65 -38.48
CA ARG A 522 21.66 -13.19 -39.24
C ARG A 522 22.10 -14.05 -40.43
N GLY A 523 23.08 -13.57 -41.20
CA GLY A 523 23.57 -14.26 -42.40
C GLY A 523 24.20 -15.61 -42.07
N GLU A 524 24.95 -15.70 -40.97
CA GLU A 524 25.54 -16.96 -40.52
C GLU A 524 24.50 -17.91 -39.93
N CYS A 525 23.53 -17.38 -39.17
CA CYS A 525 22.44 -18.16 -38.58
C CYS A 525 21.64 -18.90 -39.65
N GLU A 526 21.09 -18.16 -40.62
CA GLU A 526 20.19 -18.70 -41.65
C GLU A 526 20.92 -19.60 -42.68
N ALA A 527 22.26 -19.50 -42.78
CA ALA A 527 23.09 -20.36 -43.62
C ALA A 527 23.50 -21.67 -42.91
N SER A 528 23.39 -21.73 -41.57
CA SER A 528 23.90 -22.84 -40.77
C SER A 528 22.88 -23.95 -40.54
N ARG A 529 23.40 -25.19 -40.48
CA ARG A 529 22.63 -26.38 -40.13
C ARG A 529 22.70 -26.63 -38.63
N GLY A 530 21.58 -26.34 -37.96
CA GLY A 530 21.46 -26.35 -36.51
C GLY A 530 21.04 -27.67 -35.89
N LEU A 531 21.47 -27.95 -34.67
CA LEU A 531 20.86 -28.97 -33.82
C LEU A 531 19.43 -28.57 -33.43
N GLY A 532 18.46 -29.47 -33.51
CA GLY A 532 17.06 -29.20 -33.15
C GLY A 532 16.21 -28.49 -34.21
N ALA A 533 16.74 -28.26 -35.42
CA ALA A 533 16.09 -27.48 -36.47
C ALA A 533 15.14 -28.32 -37.35
N PRO A 534 13.83 -28.07 -37.36
CA PRO A 534 12.86 -28.86 -38.15
C PRO A 534 13.01 -28.73 -39.66
N THR A 535 13.44 -27.57 -40.13
CA THR A 535 13.69 -27.29 -41.56
C THR A 535 15.12 -27.60 -41.99
N GLY A 536 15.95 -28.07 -41.05
CA GLY A 536 17.38 -28.28 -41.24
C GLY A 536 18.25 -27.02 -41.16
N ARG A 537 17.68 -25.83 -40.97
CA ARG A 537 18.40 -24.57 -40.81
C ARG A 537 17.96 -23.82 -39.55
N CYS A 538 18.88 -23.09 -38.94
CA CYS A 538 18.55 -22.23 -37.81
C CYS A 538 17.68 -21.04 -38.23
N GLN A 539 16.93 -20.51 -37.29
CA GLN A 539 16.04 -19.36 -37.45
C GLN A 539 16.58 -18.16 -36.68
N TRP A 540 16.57 -17.00 -37.34
CA TRP A 540 16.98 -15.74 -36.74
C TRP A 540 15.79 -14.95 -36.22
N ARG A 541 15.86 -14.53 -34.96
CA ARG A 541 14.94 -13.53 -34.40
C ARG A 541 15.64 -12.19 -34.34
N GLN A 542 15.04 -11.15 -34.91
CA GLN A 542 15.53 -9.78 -34.82
C GLN A 542 14.80 -9.01 -33.71
N GLY A 543 15.55 -8.59 -32.70
CA GLY A 543 15.13 -7.57 -31.73
C GLY A 543 15.31 -6.17 -32.28
N ARG A 544 14.36 -5.28 -31.98
CA ARG A 544 14.41 -3.85 -32.37
C ARG A 544 14.46 -2.89 -31.18
N ASP A 545 14.39 -3.43 -29.96
CA ASP A 545 14.32 -2.63 -28.75
C ASP A 545 15.70 -2.08 -28.37
N LYS A 546 15.75 -0.80 -27.99
CA LYS A 546 17.00 -0.07 -27.69
C LYS A 546 17.54 -0.34 -26.26
N GLY A 547 17.16 -1.46 -25.64
CA GLY A 547 17.47 -1.81 -24.24
C GLY A 547 17.37 -3.31 -23.96
N ILE A 548 17.37 -3.71 -22.68
CA ILE A 548 17.14 -5.11 -22.30
C ILE A 548 15.68 -5.46 -22.62
N SER A 549 15.46 -6.41 -23.53
CA SER A 549 14.12 -6.82 -23.99
C SER A 549 14.00 -8.33 -24.05
N ARG A 550 12.80 -8.86 -23.84
CA ARG A 550 12.47 -10.27 -24.07
C ARG A 550 12.61 -10.67 -25.53
N LYS A 551 12.45 -9.71 -26.45
CA LYS A 551 12.64 -9.90 -27.90
C LYS A 551 14.06 -9.54 -28.31
N TYR A 552 15.06 -10.01 -27.57
CA TYR A 552 16.46 -9.83 -27.95
C TYR A 552 16.77 -10.59 -29.25
N SER A 553 17.73 -10.07 -30.02
CA SER A 553 18.19 -10.71 -31.25
C SER A 553 18.94 -11.99 -30.90
N THR A 554 18.62 -13.11 -31.56
CA THR A 554 19.31 -14.39 -31.32
C THR A 554 19.07 -15.37 -32.46
N CYS A 555 19.91 -16.39 -32.52
CA CYS A 555 19.79 -17.52 -33.44
C CYS A 555 19.33 -18.77 -32.68
N SER A 556 18.22 -19.36 -33.11
CA SER A 556 17.59 -20.50 -32.43
C SER A 556 17.16 -21.57 -33.43
N PRO A 557 16.97 -22.83 -33.00
CA PRO A 557 16.52 -23.91 -33.90
C PRO A 557 15.08 -23.75 -34.40
N ASP A 558 14.16 -23.36 -33.53
CA ASP A 558 12.75 -23.09 -33.84
C ASP A 558 12.25 -21.96 -32.95
N LEU A 559 11.83 -20.84 -33.54
CA LEU A 559 11.38 -19.65 -32.79
C LEU A 559 10.08 -19.85 -32.01
N ARG A 560 9.38 -20.97 -32.23
CA ARG A 560 8.15 -21.32 -31.50
C ARG A 560 8.45 -21.93 -30.13
N THR A 561 9.57 -22.63 -29.99
CA THR A 561 9.99 -23.31 -28.75
C THR A 561 11.25 -22.69 -28.16
N CYS A 562 12.08 -22.01 -28.96
CA CYS A 562 13.32 -21.39 -28.51
C CYS A 562 13.54 -20.00 -29.17
N PRO A 563 13.66 -18.89 -28.42
CA PRO A 563 13.59 -18.83 -26.97
C PRO A 563 12.18 -18.42 -26.51
N ASP A 564 11.48 -19.35 -25.83
CA ASP A 564 10.13 -19.20 -25.26
C ASP A 564 10.15 -18.99 -23.72
N ALA A 565 11.35 -18.98 -23.12
CA ALA A 565 11.62 -18.86 -21.69
C ALA A 565 11.18 -20.08 -20.85
N TYR A 566 10.91 -21.22 -21.47
CA TYR A 566 10.56 -22.46 -20.81
C TYR A 566 11.43 -23.63 -21.30
N CYS A 567 12.33 -24.08 -20.42
CA CYS A 567 13.16 -25.26 -20.70
C CYS A 567 12.31 -26.54 -20.71
N ASP A 568 11.89 -26.97 -21.90
CA ASP A 568 11.04 -28.15 -22.06
C ASP A 568 11.82 -29.48 -21.99
N ALA A 569 11.09 -30.60 -22.09
CA ALA A 569 11.66 -31.94 -21.96
C ALA A 569 12.62 -32.34 -23.10
N ILE A 570 12.57 -31.64 -24.25
CA ILE A 570 13.47 -31.83 -25.37
C ILE A 570 14.73 -31.00 -25.17
N GLU A 571 14.57 -29.72 -24.84
CA GLU A 571 15.68 -28.80 -24.61
C GLU A 571 16.54 -29.23 -23.42
N SER A 572 15.93 -29.79 -22.38
CA SER A 572 16.64 -30.32 -21.22
C SER A 572 17.51 -31.55 -21.53
N LYS A 573 17.28 -32.26 -22.65
CA LYS A 573 18.09 -33.45 -23.02
C LYS A 573 19.51 -33.06 -23.45
N ASN A 574 19.66 -31.91 -24.09
CA ASN A 574 20.95 -31.39 -24.51
C ASN A 574 20.94 -29.87 -24.47
N ILE A 575 21.75 -29.31 -23.58
CA ILE A 575 21.84 -27.86 -23.36
C ILE A 575 22.19 -27.05 -24.61
N SER A 576 22.77 -27.70 -25.64
CA SER A 576 23.14 -27.05 -26.90
C SER A 576 21.97 -26.83 -27.86
N ILE A 577 20.79 -27.39 -27.57
CA ILE A 577 19.58 -27.20 -28.39
C ILE A 577 19.07 -25.76 -28.23
N CYS A 578 18.73 -25.39 -26.99
CA CYS A 578 18.32 -24.05 -26.62
C CYS A 578 18.96 -23.64 -25.28
N PRO A 579 20.27 -23.29 -25.27
CA PRO A 579 20.91 -22.76 -24.06
C PRO A 579 20.26 -21.44 -23.62
N GLN A 580 19.58 -20.73 -24.52
CA GLN A 580 18.85 -19.53 -24.20
C GLN A 580 17.76 -19.76 -23.14
N ASP A 581 17.11 -20.92 -23.08
CA ASP A 581 16.04 -21.19 -22.10
C ASP A 581 16.48 -22.13 -20.97
N CYS A 582 17.41 -23.05 -21.26
CA CYS A 582 17.83 -24.08 -20.32
C CYS A 582 19.13 -23.78 -19.55
N SER A 583 19.87 -22.71 -19.87
CA SER A 583 21.18 -22.49 -19.23
C SER A 583 21.08 -22.07 -17.76
N SER A 584 21.83 -22.77 -16.92
CA SER A 584 22.12 -22.41 -15.53
C SER A 584 23.45 -21.67 -15.36
N GLN A 585 24.27 -21.59 -16.42
CA GLN A 585 25.58 -20.95 -16.38
C GLN A 585 25.47 -19.41 -16.35
N PRO A 586 26.53 -18.71 -15.91
CA PRO A 586 26.52 -17.25 -15.88
C PRO A 586 26.36 -16.64 -17.28
N ILE A 587 25.52 -15.63 -17.39
CA ILE A 587 25.32 -14.81 -18.59
C ILE A 587 26.18 -13.54 -18.43
N ILE A 588 26.83 -13.09 -19.51
CA ILE A 588 27.69 -11.91 -19.52
C ILE A 588 27.06 -10.81 -20.39
N GLY A 589 27.03 -9.57 -19.89
CA GLY A 589 26.46 -8.42 -20.59
C GLY A 589 25.18 -7.91 -19.95
N GLY A 590 24.34 -7.21 -20.72
CA GLY A 590 23.05 -6.71 -20.22
C GLY A 590 21.96 -7.76 -20.36
N TYR A 591 21.49 -8.36 -19.27
CA TYR A 591 20.47 -9.41 -19.30
C TYR A 591 19.57 -9.39 -18.06
N GLU A 592 18.39 -10.00 -18.18
CA GLU A 592 17.51 -10.43 -17.09
C GLU A 592 17.37 -11.96 -17.18
N ARG A 593 17.42 -12.65 -16.05
CA ARG A 593 17.35 -14.11 -15.96
C ARG A 593 16.20 -14.52 -15.05
N ASP A 594 15.46 -15.56 -15.42
CA ASP A 594 14.58 -16.26 -14.48
C ASP A 594 15.38 -17.37 -13.76
N LEU A 595 14.74 -18.46 -13.33
CA LEU A 595 15.43 -19.55 -12.62
C LEU A 595 16.54 -20.20 -13.48
N TYR A 596 16.27 -20.33 -14.79
CA TYR A 596 17.17 -20.77 -15.86
C TYR A 596 16.93 -19.89 -17.09
N GLY A 597 17.90 -19.82 -18.01
CA GLY A 597 17.73 -19.16 -19.30
C GLY A 597 17.67 -17.62 -19.26
N ILE A 598 17.79 -16.99 -20.42
CA ILE A 598 17.75 -15.56 -20.67
C ILE A 598 16.30 -15.13 -20.84
N LYS A 599 15.74 -14.47 -19.83
CA LYS A 599 14.39 -13.90 -19.93
C LYS A 599 14.37 -12.67 -20.83
N ALA A 600 15.39 -11.82 -20.70
CA ALA A 600 15.57 -10.64 -21.52
C ALA A 600 17.05 -10.35 -21.73
N GLY A 601 17.40 -9.78 -22.87
CA GLY A 601 18.78 -9.51 -23.27
C GLY A 601 18.93 -8.16 -23.93
N HIS A 602 20.10 -7.54 -23.80
CA HIS A 602 20.44 -6.28 -24.45
C HIS A 602 21.17 -6.56 -25.77
N GLY A 603 20.56 -6.15 -26.89
CA GLY A 603 21.14 -6.34 -28.23
C GLY A 603 21.00 -7.77 -28.74
N THR A 604 22.13 -8.34 -29.18
CA THR A 604 22.23 -9.71 -29.69
C THR A 604 22.76 -10.63 -28.61
N CYS A 605 22.01 -11.68 -28.29
CA CYS A 605 22.43 -12.72 -27.36
C CYS A 605 22.79 -14.02 -28.07
N TYR A 606 23.93 -14.59 -27.69
CA TYR A 606 24.46 -15.85 -28.19
C TYR A 606 25.09 -16.67 -27.05
N CYS A 607 25.18 -17.98 -27.21
CA CYS A 607 25.63 -18.89 -26.16
C CYS A 607 26.61 -19.94 -26.69
N PHE A 608 27.66 -20.21 -25.92
CA PHE A 608 28.70 -21.21 -26.17
C PHE A 608 28.79 -22.18 -25.01
N SER A 609 28.56 -23.48 -25.25
CA SER A 609 28.63 -24.53 -24.22
C SER A 609 27.83 -24.21 -22.94
N GLY A 610 26.66 -23.56 -23.10
CA GLY A 610 25.81 -23.10 -22.01
C GLY A 610 26.14 -21.70 -21.47
N LYS A 611 27.33 -21.14 -21.67
CA LYS A 611 27.66 -19.78 -21.25
C LYS A 611 27.14 -18.77 -22.28
N CYS A 612 26.33 -17.80 -21.85
CA CYS A 612 25.69 -16.85 -22.76
C CYS A 612 26.25 -15.43 -22.63
N PHE A 613 26.15 -14.67 -23.71
CA PHE A 613 26.63 -13.30 -23.86
C PHE A 613 25.53 -12.46 -24.50
N CYS A 614 25.27 -11.26 -24.00
CA CYS A 614 24.29 -10.32 -24.54
C CYS A 614 24.91 -8.93 -24.71
N GLU A 615 25.16 -8.53 -25.95
CA GLU A 615 25.82 -7.26 -26.27
C GLU A 615 25.24 -6.56 -27.52
N LYS A 616 25.50 -5.26 -27.64
CA LYS A 616 25.05 -4.43 -28.76
C LYS A 616 26.12 -4.43 -29.86
N ASP A 617 25.72 -4.70 -31.11
CA ASP A 617 26.62 -4.48 -32.26
C ASP A 617 26.75 -2.97 -32.53
N GLU A 618 27.95 -2.42 -32.36
CA GLU A 618 28.25 -0.99 -32.55
C GLU A 618 28.62 -0.63 -34.01
N SER A 619 28.48 -1.56 -34.97
CA SER A 619 29.13 -1.47 -36.29
C SER A 619 28.34 -0.81 -37.43
N GLU A 620 27.06 -0.44 -37.28
CA GLU A 620 26.26 0.08 -38.42
C GLU A 620 25.83 1.55 -38.36
N GLU A 621 26.00 2.28 -37.23
CA GLU A 621 25.56 3.69 -37.14
C GLU A 621 26.68 4.74 -37.36
N SER A 622 27.97 4.36 -37.37
CA SER A 622 29.08 5.33 -37.32
C SER A 622 29.57 5.88 -38.67
N THR A 623 29.28 5.21 -39.80
CA THR A 623 29.83 5.63 -41.11
C THR A 623 29.00 6.71 -41.81
N CYS A 624 27.70 6.82 -41.50
CA CYS A 624 26.81 7.80 -42.14
C CYS A 624 26.88 9.18 -41.46
N GLU A 625 27.14 9.22 -40.15
CA GLU A 625 27.11 10.45 -39.37
C GLU A 625 28.36 11.33 -39.59
N GLU A 626 29.54 10.74 -39.74
CA GLU A 626 30.79 11.49 -39.94
C GLU A 626 30.89 12.13 -41.33
N MET A 627 30.41 11.44 -42.38
CA MET A 627 30.34 12.02 -43.72
C MET A 627 29.38 13.22 -43.78
N CYS A 628 28.27 13.15 -43.04
CA CYS A 628 27.28 14.24 -42.98
C CYS A 628 27.82 15.46 -42.21
N LYS A 629 28.53 15.25 -41.10
CA LYS A 629 29.20 16.32 -40.32
C LYS A 629 30.27 17.05 -41.13
N ILE A 630 31.05 16.33 -41.95
CA ILE A 630 32.08 16.94 -42.82
C ILE A 630 31.44 17.81 -43.91
N ILE A 631 30.34 17.36 -44.52
CA ILE A 631 29.63 18.13 -45.56
C ILE A 631 28.98 19.39 -44.97
N ILE A 632 28.38 19.29 -43.79
CA ILE A 632 27.75 20.44 -43.11
C ILE A 632 28.83 21.45 -42.68
N ALA A 633 29.93 20.98 -42.09
CA ALA A 633 31.02 21.85 -41.65
C ALA A 633 31.69 22.59 -42.83
N THR A 634 31.90 21.91 -43.96
CA THR A 634 32.45 22.52 -45.18
C THR A 634 31.48 23.52 -45.81
N GLY A 635 30.17 23.23 -45.81
CA GLY A 635 29.14 24.18 -46.27
C GLY A 635 29.03 25.45 -45.41
N VAL A 636 29.11 25.32 -44.09
CA VAL A 636 29.08 26.46 -43.17
C VAL A 636 30.33 27.33 -43.31
N LEU A 637 31.51 26.73 -43.50
CA LEU A 637 32.75 27.46 -43.72
C LEU A 637 32.71 28.28 -45.03
N LEU A 638 32.17 27.70 -46.10
CA LEU A 638 32.00 28.39 -47.39
C LEU A 638 31.02 29.56 -47.30
N SER A 639 29.90 29.38 -46.58
CA SER A 639 28.92 30.44 -46.30
C SER A 639 29.53 31.60 -45.50
N PHE A 640 30.39 31.30 -44.52
CA PHE A 640 31.07 32.30 -43.72
C PHE A 640 32.07 33.13 -44.54
N ILE A 641 32.84 32.48 -45.43
CA ILE A 641 33.78 33.16 -46.33
C ILE A 641 33.04 34.09 -47.29
N VAL A 642 31.93 33.64 -47.89
CA VAL A 642 31.09 34.46 -48.79
C VAL A 642 30.50 35.66 -48.05
N SER A 643 30.07 35.48 -46.80
CA SER A 643 29.53 36.56 -45.96
C SER A 643 30.58 37.62 -45.61
N ILE A 644 31.84 37.23 -45.36
CA ILE A 644 32.94 38.16 -45.12
C ILE A 644 33.28 38.96 -46.39
N VAL A 645 33.30 38.30 -47.55
CA VAL A 645 33.58 38.98 -48.82
C VAL A 645 32.48 40.00 -49.14
N LEU A 646 31.20 39.63 -48.99
CA LEU A 646 30.07 40.55 -49.17
C LEU A 646 30.08 41.70 -48.16
N SER A 647 30.36 41.42 -46.88
CA SER A 647 30.48 42.43 -45.83
C SER A 647 31.59 43.44 -46.15
N SER A 648 32.77 42.99 -46.59
CA SER A 648 33.86 43.89 -46.99
C SER A 648 33.52 44.74 -48.23
N TYR A 649 32.76 44.19 -49.18
CA TYR A 649 32.25 44.92 -50.35
C TYR A 649 31.25 46.03 -49.96
N PHE A 650 30.33 45.73 -49.03
CA PHE A 650 29.36 46.71 -48.53
C PHE A 650 30.02 47.77 -47.63
N ILE A 651 31.00 47.40 -46.79
CA ILE A 651 31.76 48.35 -45.96
C ILE A 651 32.62 49.28 -46.83
N HIS A 652 33.18 48.80 -47.95
CA HIS A 652 33.91 49.64 -48.90
C HIS A 652 33.00 50.68 -49.59
N CYS A 653 31.74 50.32 -49.88
CA CYS A 653 30.75 51.24 -50.46
C CYS A 653 30.22 52.27 -49.44
N TYR A 654 30.16 51.90 -48.15
CA TYR A 654 29.59 52.75 -47.10
C TYR A 654 30.55 53.85 -46.60
N HIS A 655 31.87 53.66 -46.75
CA HIS A 655 32.88 54.60 -46.27
C HIS A 655 33.12 55.84 -47.17
N LYS A 656 32.36 56.04 -48.25
CA LYS A 656 32.52 57.19 -49.17
C LYS A 656 31.63 58.40 -48.84
N SER A 657 30.74 58.31 -47.86
CA SER A 657 29.84 59.43 -47.52
C SER A 657 29.73 59.67 -46.01
N THR A 658 30.23 60.85 -45.62
CA THR A 658 29.92 61.63 -44.41
C THR A 658 30.81 61.49 -43.17
N THR A 659 30.82 62.60 -42.43
CA THR A 659 31.88 63.21 -41.61
C THR A 659 31.60 63.18 -40.10
N LYS A 660 32.67 63.18 -39.28
CA LYS A 660 32.74 63.18 -37.78
C LYS A 660 32.40 64.58 -37.16
N PRO A 661 32.48 64.85 -35.82
CA PRO A 661 32.57 64.09 -34.53
C PRO A 661 31.53 64.63 -33.47
N PRO A 662 31.63 64.59 -32.09
CA PRO A 662 32.56 63.93 -31.14
C PRO A 662 31.96 63.21 -29.87
N ILE A 663 32.84 62.39 -29.23
CA ILE A 663 33.05 62.06 -27.79
C ILE A 663 31.91 61.47 -26.92
N ALA A 664 32.09 60.24 -26.43
CA ALA A 664 32.33 59.88 -25.01
C ALA A 664 32.38 58.34 -24.83
N SER A 665 33.51 57.80 -24.40
CA SER A 665 33.71 56.37 -24.08
C SER A 665 33.58 56.14 -22.58
N ALA A 666 32.61 55.33 -22.16
CA ALA A 666 32.59 54.66 -20.87
C ALA A 666 32.57 53.15 -21.14
N GLU A 667 33.63 52.46 -20.72
CA GLU A 667 33.78 51.00 -20.79
C GLU A 667 33.94 50.50 -19.35
N MET A 668 32.95 49.75 -18.86
CA MET A 668 33.03 49.03 -17.58
C MET A 668 33.35 47.56 -17.86
N THR A 669 34.55 47.18 -17.44
CA THR A 669 35.05 45.81 -17.33
C THR A 669 34.46 45.08 -16.12
N PHE A 670 34.11 43.80 -16.27
CA PHE A 670 34.09 42.86 -15.14
C PHE A 670 34.70 41.51 -15.56
N ARG A 671 35.95 41.29 -15.15
CA ARG A 671 36.54 39.96 -14.93
C ARG A 671 36.56 39.71 -13.41
N ARG A 672 36.09 38.54 -12.99
CA ARG A 672 36.41 37.96 -11.66
C ARG A 672 37.89 37.58 -11.63
N PRO A 673 38.55 37.70 -10.46
CA PRO A 673 39.06 36.47 -9.82
C PRO A 673 38.95 36.49 -8.27
N ALA A 674 39.16 35.29 -7.72
CA ALA A 674 39.09 34.94 -6.30
C ALA A 674 40.13 35.65 -5.40
N GLN A 675 39.82 35.85 -4.12
CA GLN A 675 40.69 35.51 -2.97
C GLN A 675 40.03 35.75 -1.59
N SER A 676 40.70 35.18 -0.59
CA SER A 676 40.46 34.88 0.82
C SER A 676 40.33 36.04 1.85
N TYR A 677 39.62 35.75 2.96
CA TYR A 677 39.60 36.22 4.39
C TYR A 677 40.46 37.45 4.83
N PRO A 678 40.04 38.34 5.79
CA PRO A 678 40.03 38.00 7.25
C PRO A 678 39.14 38.81 8.27
N ILE A 679 38.96 38.22 9.46
CA ILE A 679 38.96 38.72 10.88
C ILE A 679 38.20 40.02 11.29
N SER A 680 37.32 39.92 12.30
CA SER A 680 37.39 40.76 13.52
C SER A 680 36.61 40.18 14.72
N TYR A 681 37.33 40.03 15.84
CA TYR A 681 36.80 39.75 17.17
C TYR A 681 36.17 41.02 17.76
N ASN A 682 34.98 40.92 18.36
CA ASN A 682 34.64 41.75 19.50
C ASN A 682 33.80 40.97 20.52
N ASN A 683 34.42 40.77 21.69
CA ASN A 683 33.80 40.21 22.88
C ASN A 683 32.76 41.19 23.44
N VAL A 684 31.49 40.80 23.44
CA VAL A 684 30.52 41.25 24.44
C VAL A 684 29.91 40.01 25.07
N ARG A 685 30.28 39.77 26.33
CA ARG A 685 29.55 38.88 27.23
C ARG A 685 28.07 39.30 27.24
N ARG A 686 27.18 38.43 26.75
CA ARG A 686 25.79 38.39 27.21
C ARG A 686 25.38 36.93 27.38
N THR A 687 25.29 36.59 28.66
CA THR A 687 24.41 35.66 29.37
C THR A 687 23.63 34.65 28.54
N SER A 688 23.74 33.39 28.95
CA SER A 688 22.87 32.26 28.61
C SER A 688 21.39 32.65 28.52
N LEU A 689 20.83 32.57 27.33
CA LEU A 689 19.38 32.41 27.12
C LEU A 689 19.04 30.92 27.34
N ASP A 690 19.25 30.49 28.58
CA ASP A 690 18.72 29.23 29.11
C ASP A 690 17.86 29.64 30.31
N SER A 691 16.81 30.42 30.02
CA SER A 691 15.76 30.92 30.93
C SER A 691 14.87 31.91 30.18
N MET A 692 13.85 31.42 29.47
CA MET A 692 12.55 32.08 29.21
C MET A 692 11.82 31.34 28.09
N GLU A 693 11.23 30.19 28.42
CA GLU A 693 10.13 29.62 27.63
C GLU A 693 9.20 28.87 28.59
N ASN A 694 8.66 29.63 29.54
CA ASN A 694 7.55 29.21 30.41
C ASN A 694 6.80 30.48 30.80
N GLN A 695 6.06 31.02 29.84
CA GLN A 695 5.01 32.03 30.00
C GLN A 695 4.42 32.32 28.61
N VAL A 696 3.39 31.59 28.19
CA VAL A 696 2.17 32.12 27.55
C VAL A 696 1.09 31.04 27.71
N ALA A 697 0.32 31.14 28.80
CA ALA A 697 -1.02 30.60 28.84
C ALA A 697 -1.90 31.54 28.01
N ILE A 698 -2.62 30.97 27.02
CA ILE A 698 -3.87 31.48 26.44
C ILE A 698 -3.94 33.02 26.31
N GLU A 699 -3.08 33.59 25.49
CA GLU A 699 -3.64 34.54 24.54
C GLU A 699 -4.37 33.67 23.51
N THR A 700 -5.64 33.96 23.23
CA THR A 700 -6.25 33.62 21.94
C THR A 700 -5.16 33.68 20.88
N PHE A 701 -4.77 32.54 20.29
CA PHE A 701 -3.87 32.52 19.14
C PHE A 701 -4.60 33.31 18.04
N LYS A 702 -4.46 34.63 18.07
CA LYS A 702 -4.94 35.51 17.02
C LYS A 702 -3.97 35.28 15.89
N ILE A 703 -4.38 34.41 14.99
CA ILE A 703 -3.69 34.21 13.72
C ILE A 703 -3.57 35.62 13.12
N PRO A 704 -2.35 36.13 12.87
CA PRO A 704 -2.19 37.47 12.31
C PRO A 704 -2.95 37.54 10.99
N GLU A 705 -3.83 38.53 10.87
CA GLU A 705 -4.55 38.76 9.63
C GLU A 705 -3.54 39.07 8.52
N ASP A 706 -3.64 38.33 7.42
CA ASP A 706 -2.86 38.57 6.23
C ASP A 706 -3.82 39.04 5.13
N PRO A 707 -3.94 40.36 4.88
CA PRO A 707 -4.95 40.92 3.98
C PRO A 707 -4.88 40.34 2.56
N LYS A 708 -3.72 39.84 2.14
CA LYS A 708 -3.53 39.21 0.82
C LYS A 708 -4.29 37.89 0.70
N TRP A 709 -4.41 37.16 1.81
CA TRP A 709 -4.97 35.81 1.85
C TRP A 709 -6.30 35.74 2.58
N GLU A 710 -6.69 36.77 3.34
CA GLU A 710 -7.97 36.79 4.06
C GLU A 710 -9.16 36.84 3.09
N PHE A 711 -10.14 35.97 3.30
CA PHE A 711 -11.34 35.86 2.50
C PHE A 711 -12.60 36.12 3.34
N PRO A 712 -13.54 36.97 2.89
CA PRO A 712 -14.74 37.27 3.66
C PRO A 712 -15.58 36.02 3.92
N ARG A 713 -15.70 35.60 5.20
CA ARG A 713 -16.45 34.39 5.61
C ARG A 713 -17.90 34.37 5.09
N LYS A 714 -18.56 35.53 5.04
CA LYS A 714 -19.92 35.70 4.48
C LYS A 714 -20.07 35.34 3.00
N ASN A 715 -18.97 35.34 2.25
CA ASN A 715 -18.94 34.96 0.84
C ASN A 715 -18.58 33.48 0.65
N LEU A 716 -18.42 32.72 1.73
CA LEU A 716 -18.10 31.30 1.71
C LEU A 716 -19.30 30.49 2.22
N VAL A 717 -19.83 29.60 1.38
CA VAL A 717 -20.91 28.69 1.76
C VAL A 717 -20.36 27.27 1.82
N LEU A 718 -20.27 26.72 3.03
CA LEU A 718 -19.83 25.35 3.27
C LEU A 718 -20.92 24.35 2.83
N GLY A 719 -20.50 23.23 2.27
CA GLY A 719 -21.38 22.15 1.79
C GLY A 719 -20.97 20.81 2.39
N LYS A 720 -21.10 19.73 1.62
CA LYS A 720 -20.87 18.36 2.09
C LYS A 720 -19.42 18.11 2.51
N THR A 721 -19.23 17.29 3.55
CA THR A 721 -17.91 16.75 3.93
C THR A 721 -17.34 15.88 2.80
N LEU A 722 -16.08 16.13 2.45
CA LEU A 722 -15.31 15.37 1.46
C LEU A 722 -14.42 14.30 2.10
N GLY A 723 -13.95 14.58 3.32
CA GLY A 723 -13.16 13.64 4.11
C GLY A 723 -12.86 14.21 5.50
N GLU A 724 -12.71 13.33 6.48
CA GLU A 724 -12.39 13.66 7.86
C GLU A 724 -11.43 12.61 8.43
N GLY A 725 -10.35 13.03 9.09
CA GLY A 725 -9.30 12.12 9.56
C GLY A 725 -8.27 12.80 10.47
N GLU A 726 -7.08 12.21 10.63
CA GLU A 726 -5.99 12.80 11.44
C GLU A 726 -5.48 14.16 10.92
N PHE A 727 -5.82 14.52 9.68
CA PHE A 727 -5.39 15.77 9.02
C PHE A 727 -6.45 16.89 9.08
N GLY A 728 -7.48 16.73 9.91
CA GLY A 728 -8.60 17.66 10.04
C GLY A 728 -9.84 17.24 9.23
N LYS A 729 -10.74 18.19 9.01
CA LYS A 729 -12.01 18.04 8.28
C LYS A 729 -11.94 18.84 6.99
N VAL A 730 -12.28 18.21 5.86
CA VAL A 730 -12.33 18.86 4.56
C VAL A 730 -13.75 18.82 4.03
N VAL A 731 -14.29 19.98 3.67
CA VAL A 731 -15.64 20.10 3.11
C VAL A 731 -15.60 20.75 1.73
N LYS A 732 -16.55 20.38 0.86
CA LYS A 732 -16.80 21.10 -0.40
C LYS A 732 -17.47 22.42 -0.06
N ALA A 733 -17.09 23.51 -0.70
CA ALA A 733 -17.70 24.81 -0.47
C ALA A 733 -17.84 25.61 -1.78
N THR A 734 -18.64 26.65 -1.71
CA THR A 734 -18.85 27.63 -2.78
C THR A 734 -18.34 28.99 -2.32
N ALA A 735 -17.33 29.52 -2.99
CA ALA A 735 -16.76 30.84 -2.69
C ALA A 735 -17.23 31.86 -3.73
N PHE A 736 -17.98 32.87 -3.29
CA PHE A 736 -18.46 33.96 -4.14
C PHE A 736 -17.41 35.06 -4.25
N ARG A 737 -17.21 35.60 -5.46
CA ARG A 737 -16.28 36.71 -5.71
C ARG A 737 -14.81 36.40 -5.36
N LEU A 738 -14.42 35.13 -5.49
CA LEU A 738 -13.05 34.69 -5.20
C LEU A 738 -12.03 35.41 -6.09
N LYS A 739 -11.03 36.06 -5.48
CA LYS A 739 -10.01 36.88 -6.15
C LYS A 739 -10.59 37.97 -7.08
N GLY A 740 -11.73 38.55 -6.71
CA GLY A 740 -12.33 39.68 -7.44
C GLY A 740 -13.08 39.30 -8.72
N LYS A 741 -13.16 38.00 -9.08
CA LYS A 741 -13.90 37.55 -10.28
C LYS A 741 -15.41 37.50 -10.00
N ALA A 742 -16.23 37.99 -10.93
CA ALA A 742 -17.68 37.87 -10.83
C ALA A 742 -18.13 36.40 -10.92
N GLY A 743 -19.07 35.98 -10.06
CA GLY A 743 -19.58 34.61 -10.00
C GLY A 743 -19.17 33.85 -8.73
N TYR A 744 -19.28 32.53 -8.79
CA TYR A 744 -18.89 31.62 -7.72
C TYR A 744 -17.85 30.60 -8.21
N THR A 745 -16.99 30.16 -7.31
CA THR A 745 -15.99 29.13 -7.57
C THR A 745 -16.22 27.96 -6.61
N THR A 746 -16.21 26.74 -7.12
CA THR A 746 -16.22 25.54 -6.27
C THR A 746 -14.84 25.35 -5.66
N VAL A 747 -14.77 25.25 -4.34
CA VAL A 747 -13.53 25.14 -3.56
C VAL A 747 -13.63 24.02 -2.54
N ALA A 748 -12.50 23.60 -2.01
CA ALA A 748 -12.44 22.77 -0.81
C ALA A 748 -12.00 23.63 0.38
N VAL A 749 -12.55 23.36 1.56
CA VAL A 749 -12.20 24.07 2.79
C VAL A 749 -11.67 23.06 3.78
N LYS A 750 -10.39 23.19 4.13
CA LYS A 750 -9.74 22.41 5.20
C LYS A 750 -9.86 23.19 6.50
N MET A 751 -10.33 22.51 7.53
CA MET A 751 -10.57 23.09 8.86
C MET A 751 -10.23 22.07 9.94
N LEU A 752 -10.10 22.54 11.17
CA LEU A 752 -9.96 21.64 12.31
C LEU A 752 -11.27 20.87 12.55
N LYS A 753 -11.13 19.67 13.10
CA LYS A 753 -12.25 18.91 13.67
C LYS A 753 -12.71 19.62 14.96
N GLU A 754 -13.92 19.30 15.40
CA GLU A 754 -14.52 19.88 16.60
C GLU A 754 -13.67 19.62 17.87
N ASN A 755 -12.96 18.48 17.92
CA ASN A 755 -12.08 18.07 19.01
C ASN A 755 -10.57 18.14 18.68
N ALA A 756 -10.16 19.05 17.79
CA ALA A 756 -8.78 19.09 17.33
C ALA A 756 -7.76 19.47 18.43
N SER A 757 -6.65 18.74 18.44
CA SER A 757 -5.49 18.97 19.30
C SER A 757 -4.69 20.22 18.90
N HIS A 758 -3.90 20.76 19.82
CA HIS A 758 -2.98 21.87 19.52
C HIS A 758 -1.91 21.48 18.49
N SER A 759 -1.56 20.19 18.40
CA SER A 759 -0.72 19.67 17.32
C SER A 759 -1.40 19.78 15.97
N GLU A 760 -2.68 19.43 15.84
CA GLU A 760 -3.42 19.55 14.59
C GLU A 760 -3.59 21.02 14.17
N LEU A 761 -3.78 21.93 15.14
CA LEU A 761 -3.76 23.38 14.86
C LEU A 761 -2.39 23.85 14.34
N ARG A 762 -1.28 23.40 14.93
CA ARG A 762 0.06 23.72 14.44
C ARG A 762 0.33 23.13 13.06
N ASP A 763 -0.10 21.90 12.81
CA ASP A 763 0.05 21.24 11.52
C ASP A 763 -0.75 22.02 10.45
N LEU A 764 -1.98 22.47 10.76
CA LEU A 764 -2.80 23.30 9.87
C LEU A 764 -2.22 24.73 9.66
N LEU A 765 -1.64 25.34 10.70
CA LEU A 765 -0.96 26.65 10.58
C LEU A 765 0.35 26.56 9.78
N SER A 766 1.08 25.46 9.93
CA SER A 766 2.28 25.19 9.15
C SER A 766 1.93 25.02 7.68
N GLU A 767 0.86 24.27 7.39
CA GLU A 767 0.31 24.13 6.04
C GLU A 767 -0.19 25.48 5.49
N PHE A 768 -0.89 26.29 6.28
CA PHE A 768 -1.29 27.65 5.89
C PHE A 768 -0.08 28.50 5.48
N THR A 769 0.97 28.51 6.30
CA THR A 769 2.17 29.32 6.08
C THR A 769 2.94 28.87 4.85
N LEU A 770 3.07 27.55 4.65
CA LEU A 770 3.75 26.98 3.50
C LEU A 770 2.97 27.21 2.20
N LEU A 771 1.65 27.00 2.21
CA LEU A 771 0.80 27.19 1.03
C LEU A 771 0.74 28.65 0.52
N LYS A 772 1.13 29.64 1.34
CA LYS A 772 1.33 31.03 0.88
C LYS A 772 2.52 31.18 -0.07
N GLN A 773 3.54 30.32 0.06
CA GLN A 773 4.82 30.45 -0.61
C GLN A 773 4.92 29.57 -1.86
N VAL A 774 4.08 28.55 -1.98
CA VAL A 774 4.10 27.60 -3.10
C VAL A 774 3.01 27.91 -4.12
N ASN A 775 3.37 27.86 -5.40
CA ASN A 775 2.43 27.98 -6.51
C ASN A 775 2.95 27.21 -7.73
N HIS A 776 2.39 26.03 -7.96
CA HIS A 776 2.77 25.16 -9.07
C HIS A 776 1.56 24.37 -9.57
N PRO A 777 1.44 24.06 -10.88
CA PRO A 777 0.27 23.34 -11.43
C PRO A 777 -0.02 21.99 -10.77
N HIS A 778 1.01 21.33 -10.25
CA HIS A 778 0.94 20.01 -9.59
C HIS A 778 1.06 20.05 -8.06
N VAL A 779 0.92 21.23 -7.46
CA VAL A 779 0.78 21.43 -6.01
C VAL A 779 -0.60 22.01 -5.74
N ILE A 780 -1.27 21.60 -4.66
CA ILE A 780 -2.60 22.10 -4.34
C ILE A 780 -2.58 23.61 -4.16
N LYS A 781 -3.44 24.33 -4.89
CA LYS A 781 -3.44 25.78 -4.87
C LYS A 781 -4.29 26.31 -3.72
N MET A 782 -3.71 27.19 -2.90
CA MET A 782 -4.48 27.98 -1.95
C MET A 782 -5.09 29.21 -2.62
N TYR A 783 -6.36 29.44 -2.35
CA TYR A 783 -7.08 30.62 -2.83
C TYR A 783 -7.21 31.71 -1.78
N GLY A 784 -7.28 31.33 -0.50
CA GLY A 784 -7.35 32.23 0.63
C GLY A 784 -7.59 31.47 1.93
N ALA A 785 -7.82 32.19 3.02
CA ALA A 785 -8.20 31.65 4.31
C ALA A 785 -9.22 32.56 5.01
N CYS A 786 -10.04 32.01 5.89
CA CYS A 786 -10.78 32.80 6.87
C CYS A 786 -10.08 32.59 8.21
N SER A 787 -9.22 33.54 8.60
CA SER A 787 -8.45 33.47 9.84
C SER A 787 -9.08 34.30 10.97
N GLN A 788 -9.92 35.28 10.61
CA GLN A 788 -10.59 36.16 11.58
C GLN A 788 -12.05 35.74 11.84
N ASP A 789 -12.61 36.22 12.96
CA ASP A 789 -14.03 36.11 13.33
C ASP A 789 -14.62 34.70 13.20
N GLY A 790 -13.87 33.68 13.65
CA GLY A 790 -14.30 32.28 13.66
C GLY A 790 -13.16 31.28 13.50
N PRO A 791 -13.46 29.98 13.28
CA PRO A 791 -12.44 28.95 13.08
C PRO A 791 -11.61 29.20 11.80
N LEU A 792 -10.35 28.79 11.82
CA LEU A 792 -9.45 28.84 10.67
C LEU A 792 -9.97 27.94 9.55
N TYR A 793 -10.28 28.55 8.42
CA TYR A 793 -10.66 27.86 7.19
C TYR A 793 -9.61 28.09 6.11
N LEU A 794 -8.96 27.04 5.64
CA LEU A 794 -8.07 27.11 4.49
C LEU A 794 -8.85 26.80 3.22
N ILE A 795 -8.98 27.79 2.34
CA ILE A 795 -9.72 27.69 1.08
C ILE A 795 -8.75 27.28 -0.01
N VAL A 796 -8.88 26.05 -0.51
CA VAL A 796 -7.98 25.45 -1.49
C VAL A 796 -8.75 24.97 -2.73
N GLU A 797 -8.01 24.63 -3.77
CA GLU A 797 -8.52 24.04 -5.00
C GLU A 797 -9.34 22.77 -4.73
N TYR A 798 -10.49 22.63 -5.37
CA TYR A 798 -11.34 21.45 -5.26
C TYR A 798 -10.88 20.36 -6.25
N ALA A 799 -10.36 19.25 -5.72
CA ALA A 799 -10.01 18.08 -6.51
C ALA A 799 -11.23 17.14 -6.66
N LYS A 800 -11.89 17.17 -7.83
CA LYS A 800 -13.15 16.46 -8.11
C LYS A 800 -13.10 14.96 -7.78
N TYR A 801 -11.99 14.29 -8.08
CA TYR A 801 -11.86 12.84 -7.97
C TYR A 801 -11.23 12.36 -6.65
N GLY A 802 -11.04 13.26 -5.67
CA GLY A 802 -10.53 12.90 -4.34
C GLY A 802 -9.05 12.51 -4.36
N SER A 803 -8.65 11.60 -3.46
CA SER A 803 -7.26 11.14 -3.35
C SER A 803 -6.89 10.15 -4.45
N LEU A 804 -5.63 10.20 -4.90
CA LEU A 804 -5.08 9.31 -5.93
C LEU A 804 -5.23 7.84 -5.53
N ARG A 805 -5.01 7.50 -4.25
CA ARG A 805 -5.22 6.12 -3.77
C ARG A 805 -6.64 5.62 -4.00
N ASN A 806 -7.65 6.43 -3.68
CA ASN A 806 -9.05 6.04 -3.87
C ASN A 806 -9.38 5.97 -5.36
N PHE A 807 -8.96 6.97 -6.14
CA PHE A 807 -9.12 7.00 -7.59
C PHE A 807 -8.54 5.76 -8.29
N LEU A 808 -7.32 5.35 -7.93
CA LEU A 808 -6.67 4.14 -8.45
C LEU A 808 -7.38 2.84 -8.02
N ARG A 809 -7.91 2.78 -6.80
CA ARG A 809 -8.64 1.59 -6.32
C ARG A 809 -10.00 1.43 -6.99
N GLU A 810 -10.65 2.54 -7.33
CA GLU A 810 -11.92 2.54 -8.03
C GLU A 810 -11.80 1.99 -9.45
N SER A 811 -10.67 2.21 -10.14
CA SER A 811 -10.44 1.66 -11.49
C SER A 811 -10.27 0.14 -11.52
N ARG A 812 -9.91 -0.50 -10.38
CA ARG A 812 -9.87 -1.97 -10.27
C ARG A 812 -11.23 -2.64 -10.49
N LYS A 813 -12.33 -1.91 -10.28
CA LYS A 813 -13.70 -2.39 -10.46
C LYS A 813 -14.14 -2.44 -11.93
N VAL A 814 -13.31 -1.93 -12.86
CA VAL A 814 -13.63 -1.73 -14.28
C VAL A 814 -12.74 -2.58 -15.20
N GLY A 815 -11.97 -3.54 -14.65
CA GLY A 815 -11.03 -4.38 -15.41
C GLY A 815 -11.68 -5.37 -16.39
N PRO A 816 -10.89 -6.00 -17.30
CA PRO A 816 -11.38 -6.78 -18.45
C PRO A 816 -12.21 -8.03 -18.12
N SER A 817 -12.25 -8.45 -16.85
CA SER A 817 -12.90 -9.67 -16.38
C SER A 817 -14.41 -9.52 -16.07
N TYR A 818 -15.00 -8.35 -16.31
CA TYR A 818 -16.41 -8.04 -16.02
C TYR A 818 -17.26 -7.79 -17.28
N MET A 819 -16.99 -8.54 -18.35
CA MET A 819 -17.98 -8.78 -19.42
C MET A 819 -18.47 -10.23 -19.37
N GLY A 820 -19.03 -10.62 -18.22
CA GLY A 820 -19.85 -11.82 -18.06
C GLY A 820 -21.24 -11.39 -17.59
N ASN A 821 -22.28 -11.89 -18.27
CA ASN A 821 -23.68 -11.52 -18.09
C ASN A 821 -24.17 -11.60 -16.62
N ASP A 822 -24.99 -10.59 -16.26
CA ASP A 822 -25.93 -10.52 -15.13
C ASP A 822 -25.39 -10.33 -13.70
N ALA A 823 -25.41 -9.09 -13.20
CA ALA A 823 -26.23 -8.69 -12.04
C ALA A 823 -26.09 -7.19 -11.63
N ASN A 824 -27.24 -6.52 -11.67
CA ASN A 824 -27.73 -5.47 -10.75
C ASN A 824 -27.10 -4.05 -10.76
N ARG A 825 -27.58 -3.22 -11.70
CA ARG A 825 -27.52 -1.75 -11.65
C ARG A 825 -28.42 -1.21 -10.53
N ASN A 826 -27.82 -0.80 -9.41
CA ASN A 826 -28.42 0.17 -8.48
C ASN A 826 -27.32 0.97 -7.73
N SER A 827 -26.50 1.70 -8.48
CA SER A 827 -25.73 2.83 -7.92
C SER A 827 -25.83 4.03 -8.86
N SER A 828 -26.62 5.00 -8.43
CA SER A 828 -27.02 6.23 -9.13
C SER A 828 -25.91 7.31 -9.18
N TYR A 829 -24.65 6.92 -9.42
CA TYR A 829 -23.50 7.84 -9.48
C TYR A 829 -22.54 7.60 -10.65
N LEU A 830 -23.02 7.03 -11.77
CA LEU A 830 -22.23 6.80 -12.97
C LEU A 830 -22.50 7.87 -14.04
N GLU A 831 -21.83 9.02 -13.92
CA GLU A 831 -21.49 9.83 -15.09
C GLU A 831 -20.19 9.23 -15.69
N ASN A 832 -20.30 8.71 -16.91
CA ASN A 832 -19.22 8.30 -17.83
C ASN A 832 -18.26 7.16 -17.40
N PRO A 833 -18.54 5.90 -17.81
CA PRO A 833 -17.62 4.75 -17.65
C PRO A 833 -16.23 4.95 -18.29
N ASP A 834 -16.15 5.72 -19.37
CA ASP A 834 -14.91 5.93 -20.14
C ASP A 834 -13.89 6.83 -19.42
N GLU A 835 -14.30 7.66 -18.45
CA GLU A 835 -13.38 8.54 -17.69
C GLU A 835 -12.50 7.78 -16.67
N ARG A 836 -12.81 6.51 -16.37
CA ARG A 836 -12.18 5.74 -15.27
C ARG A 836 -11.33 4.56 -15.72
N ALA A 837 -11.28 4.26 -17.01
CA ALA A 837 -10.32 3.30 -17.56
C ALA A 837 -8.92 3.94 -17.54
N LEU A 838 -7.96 3.26 -16.90
CA LEU A 838 -6.58 3.74 -16.77
C LEU A 838 -5.64 2.89 -17.61
N THR A 839 -4.88 3.55 -18.48
CA THR A 839 -3.78 2.95 -19.25
C THR A 839 -2.45 3.11 -18.51
N MET A 840 -1.43 2.36 -18.91
CA MET A 840 -0.07 2.59 -18.39
C MET A 840 0.44 4.01 -18.70
N GLY A 841 0.05 4.58 -19.85
CA GLY A 841 0.37 5.96 -20.20
C GLY A 841 -0.20 6.97 -19.19
N ASP A 842 -1.40 6.73 -18.69
CA ASP A 842 -2.01 7.54 -17.62
C ASP A 842 -1.23 7.43 -16.31
N LEU A 843 -0.81 6.22 -15.94
CA LEU A 843 -0.03 5.98 -14.71
C LEU A 843 1.35 6.65 -14.75
N ILE A 844 2.04 6.58 -15.90
CA ILE A 844 3.31 7.29 -16.12
C ILE A 844 3.07 8.80 -16.08
N SER A 845 1.98 9.28 -16.70
CA SER A 845 1.60 10.69 -16.62
C SER A 845 1.38 11.15 -15.17
N PHE A 846 0.69 10.36 -14.34
CA PHE A 846 0.48 10.69 -12.94
C PHE A 846 1.81 10.79 -12.19
N ALA A 847 2.70 9.80 -12.36
CA ALA A 847 4.03 9.81 -11.78
C ALA A 847 4.84 11.04 -12.21
N TRP A 848 4.81 11.39 -13.50
CA TRP A 848 5.52 12.55 -14.07
C TRP A 848 4.99 13.88 -13.52
N GLN A 849 3.67 14.04 -13.43
CA GLN A 849 3.06 15.24 -12.85
C GLN A 849 3.47 15.43 -11.38
N ILE A 850 3.48 14.35 -10.60
CA ILE A 850 3.89 14.38 -9.19
C ILE A 850 5.39 14.67 -9.09
N SER A 851 6.23 14.07 -9.94
CA SER A 851 7.68 14.33 -9.91
C SER A 851 8.01 15.79 -10.24
N ARG A 852 7.29 16.41 -11.17
CA ARG A 852 7.40 17.85 -11.48
C ARG A 852 7.02 18.72 -10.29
N GLY A 853 5.95 18.36 -9.58
CA GLY A 853 5.56 19.04 -8.34
C GLY A 853 6.61 18.92 -7.24
N MET A 854 7.18 17.72 -7.04
CA MET A 854 8.24 17.49 -6.06
C MET A 854 9.57 18.13 -6.46
N GLN A 855 9.88 18.24 -7.76
CA GLN A 855 11.01 19.01 -8.26
C GLN A 855 10.89 20.47 -7.85
N TYR A 856 9.73 21.08 -8.08
CA TYR A 856 9.46 22.45 -7.67
C TYR A 856 9.60 22.63 -6.14
N LEU A 857 9.05 21.71 -5.34
CA LEU A 857 9.19 21.78 -3.87
C LEU A 857 10.65 21.66 -3.42
N ALA A 858 11.45 20.81 -4.08
CA ALA A 858 12.88 20.69 -3.81
C ALA A 858 13.65 21.98 -4.16
N GLU A 859 13.31 22.64 -5.28
CA GLU A 859 13.88 23.93 -5.68
C GLU A 859 13.49 25.06 -4.70
N MET A 860 12.29 24.99 -4.14
CA MET A 860 11.82 25.83 -3.04
C MET A 860 12.40 25.43 -1.67
N LYS A 861 13.31 24.43 -1.63
CA LYS A 861 13.95 23.92 -0.41
C LYS A 861 12.96 23.39 0.64
N LEU A 862 11.86 22.81 0.18
CA LEU A 862 10.84 22.19 1.03
C LEU A 862 10.94 20.67 0.99
N VAL A 863 10.94 20.05 2.17
CA VAL A 863 10.84 18.59 2.36
C VAL A 863 9.41 18.25 2.77
N HIS A 864 8.75 17.37 2.01
CA HIS A 864 7.34 17.00 2.20
C HIS A 864 7.13 16.08 3.40
N ARG A 865 7.99 15.06 3.58
CA ARG A 865 8.03 14.06 4.68
C ARG A 865 6.89 13.03 4.73
N ASP A 866 5.74 13.30 4.13
CA ASP A 866 4.63 12.33 4.00
C ASP A 866 4.11 12.20 2.56
N LEU A 867 5.01 11.95 1.61
CA LEU A 867 4.63 11.76 0.21
C LEU A 867 4.09 10.34 -0.03
N ALA A 868 2.78 10.23 -0.29
CA ALA A 868 2.08 8.96 -0.50
C ALA A 868 0.82 9.14 -1.37
N ALA A 869 0.26 8.06 -1.91
CA ALA A 869 -0.90 8.15 -2.81
C ALA A 869 -2.17 8.70 -2.13
N ARG A 870 -2.25 8.59 -0.80
CA ARG A 870 -3.33 9.21 0.01
C ARG A 870 -3.25 10.74 0.07
N ASN A 871 -2.05 11.31 -0.12
CA ASN A 871 -1.76 12.74 0.03
C ASN A 871 -1.58 13.44 -1.33
N VAL A 872 -1.79 12.72 -2.44
CA VAL A 872 -1.93 13.29 -3.78
C VAL A 872 -3.41 13.32 -4.14
N LEU A 873 -3.92 14.45 -4.61
CA LEU A 873 -5.29 14.64 -5.03
C LEU A 873 -5.40 14.63 -6.57
N VAL A 874 -6.55 14.20 -7.08
CA VAL A 874 -6.85 14.12 -8.51
C VAL A 874 -7.89 15.18 -8.86
N ALA A 875 -7.43 16.26 -9.49
CA ALA A 875 -8.25 17.37 -9.93
C ALA A 875 -8.90 17.12 -11.30
N GLU A 876 -9.73 18.07 -11.72
CA GLU A 876 -10.38 18.04 -13.04
C GLU A 876 -9.34 17.88 -14.16
N GLY A 877 -9.68 17.07 -15.18
CA GLY A 877 -8.74 16.69 -16.24
C GLY A 877 -7.66 15.68 -15.81
N ARG A 878 -7.88 14.91 -14.73
CA ARG A 878 -6.94 13.92 -14.17
C ARG A 878 -5.55 14.53 -13.85
N LYS A 879 -5.55 15.77 -13.35
CA LYS A 879 -4.33 16.47 -12.94
C LYS A 879 -3.95 16.13 -11.49
N MET A 880 -2.71 15.71 -11.28
CA MET A 880 -2.19 15.39 -9.93
C MET A 880 -1.87 16.67 -9.15
N LYS A 881 -2.28 16.71 -7.89
CA LYS A 881 -2.05 17.82 -6.95
C LYS A 881 -1.45 17.30 -5.65
N ILE A 882 -0.20 17.59 -5.39
CA ILE A 882 0.45 17.28 -4.10
C ILE A 882 -0.21 18.13 -3.01
N SER A 883 -0.58 17.50 -1.91
CA SER A 883 -1.34 18.10 -0.82
C SER A 883 -0.83 17.59 0.53
N ASP A 884 -1.34 18.19 1.61
CA ASP A 884 -1.11 17.75 2.99
C ASP A 884 0.30 18.05 3.52
N PHE A 885 0.60 19.34 3.58
CA PHE A 885 1.90 19.88 4.01
C PHE A 885 2.04 20.01 5.53
N GLY A 886 1.16 19.39 6.31
CA GLY A 886 1.12 19.51 7.77
C GLY A 886 2.38 18.99 8.49
N LEU A 887 3.22 18.22 7.79
CA LEU A 887 4.51 17.71 8.30
C LEU A 887 5.74 18.30 7.58
N SER A 888 5.53 19.19 6.60
CA SER A 888 6.60 19.69 5.72
C SER A 888 7.46 20.76 6.39
N ARG A 889 8.72 20.91 5.92
CA ARG A 889 9.71 21.86 6.47
C ARG A 889 10.72 22.39 5.47
N ASP A 890 11.37 23.50 5.83
CA ASP A 890 12.59 24.00 5.16
C ASP A 890 13.80 23.09 5.47
N VAL A 891 14.75 23.01 4.53
CA VAL A 891 15.99 22.21 4.60
C VAL A 891 17.03 22.80 5.59
N TYR A 892 16.96 24.10 5.91
CA TYR A 892 18.03 24.81 6.67
C TYR A 892 17.72 25.13 8.15
N GLU A 893 16.57 24.73 8.69
CA GLU A 893 16.30 24.88 10.12
C GLU A 893 17.05 23.80 10.94
N GLU A 894 18.13 24.19 11.64
CA GLU A 894 18.95 23.32 12.50
C GLU A 894 18.25 22.84 13.79
N ASP A 895 16.99 23.22 14.00
CA ASP A 895 16.27 22.87 15.23
C ASP A 895 15.72 21.43 15.17
N SER A 896 16.33 20.60 16.02
CA SER A 896 16.00 19.20 16.32
C SER A 896 14.59 19.00 16.89
N TYR A 897 13.54 19.36 16.16
CA TYR A 897 12.19 18.93 16.52
C TYR A 897 12.01 17.46 16.15
N VAL A 898 12.09 16.62 17.16
CA VAL A 898 11.50 15.28 17.20
C VAL A 898 10.01 15.46 17.48
N LYS A 899 9.12 15.02 16.56
CA LYS A 899 7.68 14.96 16.83
C LYS A 899 7.47 13.99 18.01
N ARG A 900 7.38 14.50 19.24
CA ARG A 900 7.15 13.71 20.47
C ARG A 900 5.67 13.29 20.65
N SER A 901 4.79 13.65 19.71
CA SER A 901 3.34 13.36 19.78
C SER A 901 2.99 12.01 19.14
N LYS A 902 2.00 11.32 19.72
CA LYS A 902 1.43 10.01 19.32
C LYS A 902 0.68 10.00 17.95
N GLY A 903 1.12 10.75 16.95
CA GLY A 903 0.56 10.66 15.59
C GLY A 903 1.13 9.45 14.84
N ARG A 904 0.34 8.82 13.95
CA ARG A 904 0.83 7.69 13.15
C ARG A 904 1.92 8.14 12.18
N ILE A 905 3.16 7.77 12.45
CA ILE A 905 4.29 7.98 11.54
C ILE A 905 4.11 7.06 10.32
N PRO A 906 4.32 7.54 9.07
CA PRO A 906 4.12 6.75 7.86
C PRO A 906 5.28 5.75 7.61
N VAL A 907 5.52 4.83 8.55
CA VAL A 907 6.69 3.92 8.61
C VAL A 907 7.00 3.24 7.27
N LYS A 908 5.97 2.81 6.53
CA LYS A 908 6.14 2.12 5.23
C LYS A 908 6.61 3.02 4.08
N TRP A 909 6.52 4.33 4.21
CA TRP A 909 6.96 5.31 3.20
C TRP A 909 8.28 5.99 3.57
N MET A 910 8.74 5.84 4.81
CA MET A 910 9.95 6.47 5.30
C MET A 910 11.21 5.85 4.70
N ALA A 911 12.20 6.70 4.42
CA ALA A 911 13.53 6.27 4.04
C ALA A 911 14.26 5.60 5.22
N ILE A 912 15.24 4.75 4.92
CA ILE A 912 15.97 3.99 5.94
C ILE A 912 16.71 4.90 6.95
N GLU A 913 17.27 6.02 6.49
CA GLU A 913 17.89 7.03 7.35
C GLU A 913 16.85 7.79 8.18
N SER A 914 15.62 7.98 7.67
CA SER A 914 14.55 8.61 8.43
C SER A 914 14.01 7.70 9.54
N LEU A 915 14.01 6.38 9.30
CA LEU A 915 13.59 5.37 10.28
C LEU A 915 14.57 5.25 11.45
N PHE A 916 15.87 5.43 11.21
CA PHE A 916 16.92 5.22 12.22
C PHE A 916 17.42 6.52 12.85
N ASP A 917 17.82 7.49 12.03
CA ASP A 917 18.50 8.72 12.47
C ASP A 917 17.56 9.93 12.50
N HIS A 918 16.28 9.75 12.15
CA HIS A 918 15.29 10.83 12.01
C HIS A 918 15.75 11.95 11.05
N ILE A 919 16.53 11.58 10.03
CA ILE A 919 16.99 12.48 8.97
C ILE A 919 15.92 12.59 7.89
N TYR A 920 15.49 13.82 7.59
CA TYR A 920 14.53 14.11 6.54
C TYR A 920 15.13 15.12 5.56
N THR A 921 15.21 14.74 4.29
CA THR A 921 15.80 15.53 3.21
C THR A 921 15.00 15.35 1.92
N THR A 922 15.31 16.12 0.88
CA THR A 922 14.77 15.86 -0.46
C THR A 922 15.03 14.41 -0.91
N GLN A 923 16.17 13.82 -0.54
CA GLN A 923 16.49 12.43 -0.89
C GLN A 923 15.69 11.40 -0.08
N SER A 924 15.17 11.75 1.10
CA SER A 924 14.20 10.90 1.79
C SER A 924 12.83 10.96 1.13
N ASP A 925 12.43 12.13 0.60
CA ASP A 925 11.20 12.23 -0.21
C ASP A 925 11.32 11.45 -1.52
N VAL A 926 12.51 11.36 -2.12
CA VAL A 926 12.78 10.50 -3.29
C VAL A 926 12.51 9.02 -2.95
N TRP A 927 12.86 8.56 -1.75
CA TRP A 927 12.52 7.20 -1.30
C TRP A 927 11.00 7.02 -1.22
N SER A 928 10.30 7.96 -0.58
CA SER A 928 8.83 7.96 -0.48
C SER A 928 8.17 8.00 -1.86
N PHE A 929 8.75 8.75 -2.82
CA PHE A 929 8.33 8.75 -4.21
C PHE A 929 8.47 7.37 -4.86
N GLY A 930 9.55 6.62 -4.58
CA GLY A 930 9.68 5.23 -5.03
C GLY A 930 8.54 4.34 -4.52
N VAL A 931 8.12 4.51 -3.26
CA VAL A 931 6.95 3.81 -2.70
C VAL A 931 5.65 4.26 -3.36
N LEU A 932 5.50 5.55 -3.64
CA LEU A 932 4.36 6.09 -4.36
C LEU A 932 4.26 5.55 -5.79
N LEU A 933 5.38 5.41 -6.51
CA LEU A 933 5.38 4.75 -7.82
C LEU A 933 4.84 3.33 -7.71
N TRP A 934 5.24 2.58 -6.68
CA TRP A 934 4.73 1.23 -6.41
C TRP A 934 3.22 1.24 -6.13
N GLU A 935 2.72 2.21 -5.36
CA GLU A 935 1.28 2.40 -5.16
C GLU A 935 0.55 2.70 -6.48
N ILE A 936 1.12 3.52 -7.37
CA ILE A 936 0.52 3.87 -8.66
C ILE A 936 0.40 2.64 -9.57
N VAL A 937 1.48 1.89 -9.77
CA VAL A 937 1.49 0.73 -10.69
C VAL A 937 0.69 -0.46 -10.16
N THR A 938 0.51 -0.56 -8.84
CA THR A 938 -0.37 -1.56 -8.22
C THR A 938 -1.81 -1.08 -8.08
N LEU A 939 -2.15 0.08 -8.65
CA LEU A 939 -3.49 0.68 -8.59
C LEU A 939 -3.98 0.87 -7.14
N GLY A 940 -3.14 1.42 -6.27
CA GLY A 940 -3.45 1.68 -4.85
C GLY A 940 -3.26 0.46 -3.93
N GLY A 941 -2.25 -0.36 -4.22
CA GLY A 941 -1.82 -1.46 -3.35
C GLY A 941 -1.32 -0.97 -1.99
N ASN A 942 -1.27 -1.85 -1.00
CA ASN A 942 -0.69 -1.52 0.29
C ASN A 942 0.81 -1.88 0.25
N PRO A 943 1.75 -0.92 0.42
CA PRO A 943 3.18 -1.22 0.39
C PRO A 943 3.59 -2.27 1.42
N TYR A 944 4.60 -3.07 1.09
CA TYR A 944 5.12 -4.16 1.91
C TYR A 944 3.98 -5.08 2.42
N PRO A 945 3.26 -5.77 1.52
CA PRO A 945 2.14 -6.62 1.89
C PRO A 945 2.61 -7.77 2.80
N GLY A 946 1.85 -8.05 3.87
CA GLY A 946 2.18 -9.11 4.84
C GLY A 946 3.32 -8.79 5.81
N ILE A 947 4.03 -7.66 5.66
CA ILE A 947 5.13 -7.27 6.54
C ILE A 947 4.63 -6.24 7.57
N ALA A 948 4.78 -6.59 8.85
CA ALA A 948 4.48 -5.73 9.99
C ALA A 948 5.48 -4.55 10.06
N PRO A 949 5.05 -3.30 10.35
CA PRO A 949 5.93 -2.12 10.38
C PRO A 949 7.15 -2.26 11.29
N GLU A 950 7.02 -2.97 12.41
CA GLU A 950 8.06 -3.18 13.41
C GLU A 950 9.22 -4.04 12.87
N ARG A 951 8.95 -4.92 11.89
CA ARG A 951 9.96 -5.76 11.24
C ARG A 951 10.60 -5.10 10.02
N LEU A 952 9.97 -4.06 9.47
CA LEU A 952 10.36 -3.47 8.19
C LEU A 952 11.77 -2.88 8.23
N PHE A 953 12.14 -2.20 9.31
CA PHE A 953 13.47 -1.61 9.46
C PHE A 953 14.59 -2.65 9.35
N ASN A 954 14.48 -3.75 10.12
CA ASN A 954 15.48 -4.82 10.11
C ASN A 954 15.58 -5.49 8.74
N LEU A 955 14.46 -5.62 8.03
CA LEU A 955 14.41 -6.20 6.69
C LEU A 955 15.07 -5.26 5.65
N LEU A 956 14.76 -3.96 5.67
CA LEU A 956 15.39 -3.00 4.76
C LEU A 956 16.92 -2.94 4.93
N LYS A 957 17.41 -3.14 6.16
CA LYS A 957 18.84 -3.17 6.49
C LYS A 957 19.59 -4.35 5.88
N THR A 958 18.92 -5.47 5.57
CA THR A 958 19.55 -6.60 4.87
C THR A 958 19.72 -6.36 3.37
N GLY A 959 19.22 -5.24 2.85
CA GLY A 959 19.19 -4.93 1.42
C GLY A 959 17.88 -5.30 0.73
N TYR A 960 16.91 -5.88 1.44
CA TYR A 960 15.59 -6.19 0.89
C TYR A 960 14.87 -4.93 0.37
N ARG A 961 14.20 -5.05 -0.77
CA ARG A 961 13.27 -4.07 -1.35
C ARG A 961 12.02 -4.80 -1.86
N MET A 962 10.91 -4.08 -2.05
CA MET A 962 9.67 -4.69 -2.56
C MET A 962 9.89 -5.28 -3.94
N GLU A 963 9.31 -6.44 -4.21
CA GLU A 963 9.35 -7.11 -5.50
C GLU A 963 8.64 -6.30 -6.60
N LYS A 964 9.02 -6.56 -7.86
CA LYS A 964 8.44 -5.91 -9.04
C LYS A 964 6.95 -6.26 -9.18
N PRO A 965 6.04 -5.27 -9.24
CA PRO A 965 4.63 -5.52 -9.50
C PRO A 965 4.36 -6.10 -10.90
N GLU A 966 3.33 -6.95 -11.03
CA GLU A 966 2.97 -7.64 -12.28
C GLU A 966 2.74 -6.68 -13.47
N ASN A 967 2.08 -5.54 -13.24
CA ASN A 967 1.78 -4.55 -14.28
C ASN A 967 2.85 -3.45 -14.43
N CYS A 968 4.06 -3.64 -13.91
CA CYS A 968 5.12 -2.63 -13.93
C CYS A 968 6.15 -2.88 -15.05
N THR A 969 6.53 -1.85 -15.80
CA THR A 969 7.64 -1.95 -16.76
C THR A 969 8.98 -1.99 -16.03
N ASP A 970 10.00 -2.59 -16.66
CA ASP A 970 11.35 -2.63 -16.08
C ASP A 970 11.95 -1.23 -15.90
N GLU A 971 11.68 -0.31 -16.83
CA GLU A 971 12.13 1.08 -16.72
C GLU A 971 11.56 1.74 -15.45
N MET A 972 10.26 1.56 -15.20
CA MET A 972 9.58 2.09 -14.02
C MET A 972 10.06 1.42 -12.72
N TYR A 973 10.27 0.10 -12.71
CA TYR A 973 10.77 -0.61 -11.52
C TYR A 973 12.25 -0.27 -11.22
N ASN A 974 13.09 -0.13 -12.24
CA ASN A 974 14.48 0.32 -12.07
C ASN A 974 14.57 1.75 -11.50
N LEU A 975 13.62 2.61 -11.85
CA LEU A 975 13.45 3.91 -11.20
C LEU A 975 13.12 3.76 -9.70
N MET A 976 12.18 2.87 -9.33
CA MET A 976 11.88 2.58 -7.92
C MET A 976 13.12 2.09 -7.14
N LEU A 977 13.87 1.14 -7.72
CA LEU A 977 15.08 0.59 -7.08
C LEU A 977 16.18 1.65 -6.87
N ARG A 978 16.32 2.60 -7.80
CA ARG A 978 17.24 3.75 -7.64
C ARG A 978 16.76 4.72 -6.57
N CYS A 979 15.45 4.96 -6.47
CA CYS A 979 14.87 5.72 -5.37
C CYS A 979 15.10 5.06 -4.00
N TRP A 980 15.19 3.72 -3.94
CA TRP A 980 15.42 2.98 -2.70
C TRP A 980 16.89 2.60 -2.43
N LYS A 981 17.86 3.28 -3.04
CA LYS A 981 19.28 3.06 -2.71
C LYS A 981 19.54 3.37 -1.23
N GLN A 982 20.39 2.55 -0.62
CA GLN A 982 20.74 2.67 0.79
C GLN A 982 21.33 4.05 1.11
N GLU A 983 22.36 4.42 0.36
CA GLU A 983 23.03 5.71 0.41
C GLU A 983 22.16 6.77 -0.28
N SER A 984 21.85 7.87 0.42
CA SER A 984 20.89 8.89 -0.03
C SER A 984 21.41 9.71 -1.19
N ASP A 985 22.72 9.94 -1.28
CA ASP A 985 23.44 10.60 -2.37
C ASP A 985 23.44 9.81 -3.68
N LYS A 986 23.26 8.48 -3.61
CA LYS A 986 23.13 7.62 -4.80
C LYS A 986 21.73 7.60 -5.41
N ARG A 987 20.74 8.24 -4.76
CA ARG A 987 19.37 8.34 -5.28
C ARG A 987 19.29 9.49 -6.30
N PRO A 988 18.48 9.35 -7.37
CA PRO A 988 18.33 10.41 -8.37
C PRO A 988 17.62 11.64 -7.80
N THR A 989 17.83 12.81 -8.40
CA THR A 989 17.09 14.02 -8.02
C THR A 989 15.71 14.04 -8.70
N PHE A 990 14.74 14.78 -8.17
CA PHE A 990 13.43 14.93 -8.82
C PHE A 990 13.50 15.54 -10.24
N SER A 991 14.55 16.30 -10.56
CA SER A 991 14.82 16.78 -11.92
C SER A 991 15.17 15.63 -12.87
N ASP A 992 16.02 14.70 -12.43
CA ASP A 992 16.39 13.51 -13.19
C ASP A 992 15.20 12.57 -13.37
N ILE A 993 14.46 12.34 -12.28
CA ILE A 993 13.25 11.52 -12.26
C ILE A 993 12.21 12.06 -13.27
N SER A 994 11.96 13.37 -13.25
CA SER A 994 10.98 14.01 -14.15
C SER A 994 11.38 13.85 -15.62
N LYS A 995 12.65 14.07 -15.95
CA LYS A 995 13.17 13.86 -17.32
C LYS A 995 13.04 12.41 -17.76
N GLU A 996 13.23 11.47 -16.85
CA GLU A 996 13.13 10.04 -17.15
C GLU A 996 11.69 9.60 -17.39
N LEU A 997 10.76 10.01 -16.52
CA LEU A 997 9.33 9.73 -16.70
C LEU A 997 8.79 10.39 -17.98
N GLU A 998 9.27 11.58 -18.33
CA GLU A 998 8.94 12.24 -19.60
C GLU A 998 9.39 11.42 -20.81
N LYS A 999 10.60 10.84 -20.77
CA LYS A 999 11.07 9.90 -21.81
C LYS A 999 10.20 8.65 -21.89
N MET A 1000 9.75 8.10 -20.76
CA MET A 1000 8.84 6.95 -20.73
C MET A 1000 7.48 7.30 -21.36
N MET A 1001 6.97 8.52 -21.16
CA MET A 1001 5.73 8.98 -21.80
C MET A 1001 5.86 9.10 -23.32
N VAL A 1002 6.98 9.62 -23.82
CA VAL A 1002 7.23 9.74 -25.27
C VAL A 1002 7.28 8.36 -25.93
N LYS A 1003 8.02 7.40 -25.35
CA LYS A 1003 8.07 6.01 -25.84
C LYS A 1003 6.69 5.34 -25.86
N SER A 1004 5.83 5.65 -24.88
CA SER A 1004 4.48 5.08 -24.81
C SER A 1004 3.55 5.61 -25.91
N ARG A 1005 3.83 6.79 -26.49
CA ARG A 1005 3.05 7.36 -27.60
C ARG A 1005 3.45 6.78 -28.97
N ASP A 1006 4.72 6.41 -29.15
CA ASP A 1006 5.21 5.82 -30.42
C ASP A 1006 4.70 4.38 -30.67
N TYR A 1007 4.17 3.70 -29.64
CA TYR A 1007 3.72 2.31 -29.74
C TYR A 1007 2.20 2.17 -29.98
N LEU A 1008 1.44 3.28 -30.02
CA LEU A 1008 -0.02 3.27 -30.04
C LEU A 1008 -0.58 4.26 -31.08
N ASP A 1009 -0.17 4.10 -32.35
CA ASP A 1009 -0.91 4.70 -33.47
C ASP A 1009 -0.79 3.91 -34.78
N LEU A 1010 -1.44 2.73 -34.82
CA LEU A 1010 -1.76 1.99 -36.05
C LEU A 1010 -3.25 1.60 -36.15
N ALA A 1011 -4.10 2.14 -35.26
CA ALA A 1011 -5.53 1.84 -35.22
C ALA A 1011 -6.47 3.06 -35.09
N ALA A 1012 -5.95 4.29 -35.13
CA ALA A 1012 -6.80 5.50 -35.07
C ALA A 1012 -6.51 6.44 -36.25
N SER A 1013 -6.99 6.09 -37.44
CA SER A 1013 -7.05 7.04 -38.56
C SER A 1013 -8.18 8.06 -38.36
N THR A 1014 -7.87 9.25 -37.82
CA THR A 1014 -7.97 10.56 -38.50
C THR A 1014 -7.83 11.76 -37.52
N PRO A 1015 -7.30 12.91 -37.98
CA PRO A 1015 -6.94 14.05 -37.14
C PRO A 1015 -7.98 15.19 -37.22
N ALA A 1016 -8.62 15.49 -36.09
CA ALA A 1016 -9.23 16.78 -35.82
C ALA A 1016 -9.27 16.94 -34.30
N ASP A 1017 -8.33 17.73 -33.75
CA ASP A 1017 -8.39 18.39 -32.43
C ASP A 1017 -7.00 18.88 -31.95
N ALA A 1018 -5.94 18.66 -32.73
CA ALA A 1018 -4.63 19.25 -32.47
C ALA A 1018 -4.49 20.69 -33.01
N LEU A 1019 -5.44 21.58 -32.73
CA LEU A 1019 -5.27 23.03 -32.86
C LEU A 1019 -6.19 23.76 -31.88
N LEU A 1020 -5.74 23.93 -30.63
CA LEU A 1020 -6.09 25.02 -29.71
C LEU A 1020 -5.10 24.97 -28.54
N TYR A 1021 -3.86 25.39 -28.80
CA TYR A 1021 -2.99 25.92 -27.75
C TYR A 1021 -3.52 27.33 -27.45
N ASP A 1022 -4.27 27.48 -26.37
CA ASP A 1022 -4.58 28.79 -25.82
C ASP A 1022 -3.40 29.22 -24.94
N ASP A 1023 -2.79 30.30 -25.40
CA ASP A 1023 -1.63 30.98 -24.88
C ASP A 1023 -2.15 32.08 -23.95
N SER A 1024 -2.20 31.83 -22.64
CA SER A 1024 -2.64 32.85 -21.69
C SER A 1024 -1.99 32.71 -20.32
N LEU A 1025 -0.67 32.92 -20.22
CA LEU A 1025 -0.01 33.36 -18.97
C LEU A 1025 1.24 34.21 -19.25
N SER A 1026 1.05 35.51 -19.49
CA SER A 1026 1.93 36.61 -19.02
C SER A 1026 1.07 37.89 -19.05
N GLU A 1027 0.68 38.41 -17.89
CA GLU A 1027 1.30 39.48 -17.08
C GLU A 1027 0.70 40.88 -17.34
N GLU A 1028 0.32 41.50 -16.22
CA GLU A 1028 0.19 42.94 -15.86
C GLU A 1028 -0.45 44.01 -16.79
N ASP A 1029 -1.49 44.65 -16.21
CA ASP A 1029 -1.84 46.08 -16.15
C ASP A 1029 -1.72 47.01 -17.38
N THR A 1030 -2.86 47.53 -17.86
CA THR A 1030 -3.28 48.95 -17.72
C THR A 1030 -4.62 49.22 -18.43
N PRO A 1031 -5.43 50.23 -18.01
CA PRO A 1031 -6.81 50.40 -18.44
C PRO A 1031 -6.94 51.33 -19.65
N LEU A 1032 -7.89 51.03 -20.55
CA LEU A 1032 -8.37 52.00 -21.54
C LEU A 1032 -9.89 52.13 -21.46
N VAL A 1033 -10.29 53.34 -21.12
CA VAL A 1033 -11.65 53.90 -21.23
C VAL A 1033 -11.81 54.37 -22.68
N ASP A 1034 -12.96 54.12 -23.33
CA ASP A 1034 -13.71 55.23 -23.93
C ASP A 1034 -15.20 54.94 -24.13
N CYS A 1035 -15.91 56.05 -24.22
CA CYS A 1035 -17.30 56.39 -24.07
C CYS A 1035 -18.24 55.84 -25.14
N SER A 1036 -19.29 55.16 -24.70
CA SER A 1036 -20.67 55.46 -25.12
C SER A 1036 -21.67 54.69 -24.26
N ASN A 1037 -22.42 55.44 -23.45
CA ASN A 1037 -23.55 54.95 -22.66
C ASN A 1037 -24.64 54.33 -23.54
N ALA A 1038 -24.79 52.99 -23.56
CA ALA A 1038 -26.09 52.30 -23.69
C ALA A 1038 -25.97 50.77 -23.47
N PRO A 1039 -26.97 50.07 -22.87
CA PRO A 1039 -26.84 48.68 -22.43
C PRO A 1039 -27.74 47.66 -23.19
N LEU A 1040 -27.48 46.36 -22.92
CA LEU A 1040 -28.38 45.16 -23.03
C LEU A 1040 -28.53 44.44 -24.40
N PRO A 1041 -29.03 43.16 -24.47
CA PRO A 1041 -29.14 42.09 -23.45
C PRO A 1041 -28.80 40.64 -23.95
N ARG A 1042 -28.80 39.71 -22.97
CA ARG A 1042 -28.83 38.23 -23.10
C ARG A 1042 -30.16 37.73 -23.69
N THR A 1043 -30.14 36.70 -24.56
CA THR A 1043 -31.05 35.52 -24.57
C THR A 1043 -30.64 34.48 -25.63
N LEU A 1044 -30.66 33.19 -25.22
CA LEU A 1044 -30.60 31.92 -26.00
C LEU A 1044 -31.87 31.73 -26.89
N PRO A 1045 -32.13 30.64 -27.67
CA PRO A 1045 -31.48 29.31 -27.76
C PRO A 1045 -31.38 28.63 -29.18
N SER A 1046 -30.77 27.44 -29.16
CA SER A 1046 -30.77 26.28 -30.09
C SER A 1046 -31.76 26.15 -31.27
N THR A 1047 -31.28 25.78 -32.46
CA THR A 1047 -31.44 24.47 -33.16
C THR A 1047 -31.26 24.59 -34.70
N TRP A 1048 -30.66 23.55 -35.30
CA TRP A 1048 -30.92 23.03 -36.67
C TRP A 1048 -30.39 23.77 -37.94
N ILE A 1049 -29.39 23.18 -38.61
CA ILE A 1049 -29.43 22.57 -39.98
C ILE A 1049 -28.03 22.50 -40.61
N GLU A 1050 -27.69 21.30 -41.05
CA GLU A 1050 -26.56 20.95 -41.90
C GLU A 1050 -26.68 21.51 -43.34
N ASN A 1051 -25.50 21.71 -43.97
CA ASN A 1051 -25.21 21.52 -45.39
C ASN A 1051 -25.99 22.34 -46.45
N LYS A 1052 -25.28 23.30 -47.07
CA LYS A 1052 -25.04 23.25 -48.52
C LYS A 1052 -23.97 24.23 -49.02
N LEU A 1053 -23.31 23.76 -50.10
CA LEU A 1053 -22.42 24.43 -51.06
C LEU A 1053 -20.91 24.35 -50.74
N TYR A 1054 -20.27 23.21 -51.06
CA TYR A 1054 -19.72 22.84 -52.39
C TYR A 1054 -18.89 23.94 -53.07
N GLY A 1055 -17.57 23.80 -52.95
CA GLY A 1055 -16.70 23.53 -54.10
C GLY A 1055 -16.29 24.70 -54.97
N ARG A 1056 -14.98 24.94 -55.07
CA ARG A 1056 -14.28 24.96 -56.37
C ARG A 1056 -12.76 24.90 -56.20
N ILE A 1057 -12.22 23.75 -56.63
CA ILE A 1057 -11.06 23.58 -57.53
C ILE A 1057 -9.73 24.20 -57.06
N SER A 1058 -8.82 23.33 -56.62
CA SER A 1058 -7.41 23.43 -57.00
C SER A 1058 -7.09 22.36 -58.04
N HIS A 1059 -6.63 22.77 -59.21
CA HIS A 1059 -5.88 21.92 -60.13
C HIS A 1059 -4.72 22.73 -60.71
N ALA A 1060 -3.53 22.31 -60.29
CA ALA A 1060 -2.27 22.23 -61.03
C ALA A 1060 -1.78 23.43 -61.86
N PHE A 1061 -0.63 23.98 -61.43
CA PHE A 1061 0.51 24.30 -62.30
C PHE A 1061 1.81 24.01 -61.50
N THR A 1062 2.45 22.86 -61.67
CA THR A 1062 3.64 22.61 -62.52
C THR A 1062 4.82 23.59 -62.41
N ARG A 1063 5.94 23.00 -61.93
CA ARG A 1063 7.36 23.27 -62.23
C ARG A 1063 7.95 24.63 -61.80
N PHE A 1064 8.79 24.61 -60.77
CA PHE A 1064 10.25 24.49 -60.88
C PHE A 1064 10.85 23.90 -59.61
#